data_AF-A0AAN4YD84-F1
#
_entry.id   AF-A0AAN4YD84-F1
#
_cell.length_a   1.000
_cell.length_b   1.000
_cell.length_c   1.000
_cell.angle_alpha   90.00
_cell.angle_beta   90.00
_cell.angle_gamma   90.00
#
_symmetry.space_group_name_H-M   'P 1'
#
loop_
_entity.id
_entity.type
_entity.pdbx_description
1 polymer ?
#
loop_
_entity_poly.entity_id
_entity_poly.type
_entity_poly.pdbx_seq_one_letter_code
_entity_poly.pdbx_strand_id
1 'polypeptide(L)'
;MEGRLSLDALERELNRCLEERQAVYAVVAIMGSTEEGAVDRLHDILAMRRRFQDRGLSFLVHADAAWGGYFASMIPRHLMDSRMPSEEGDGEEAVGNVPSLPLREDTLRDMIALKETDSITVDPHKAGYIPYPAGSLCYRDGRMRFLVTWTSPYLTQGSMENIGVYGVEGSKPGAAAMAAWMSNQTIGLDPSGYGRLLGEAAFTSARVRPPFVYILNYDSDLLKLSAWYAAMHVRQPLDNKGQRRYIIIPFNPLPIEKKGYHSLDPEVDDRRQVIFDTVISKDNAHVSQDTESLTWLRQIGSDLNINAFAINWYRENGKLNTDLEEANYLMRRVVNRLSITKSSGNPSEIPLFLTSTQFEPALYGQCAQNFMQRLGLNACAQDLWVVRNVVMSPFPTDQDFIRTIMKELEDVIIKEVEWCRERNSPDDKEVEFLLRGTDEVFLDFQTSFHRATQRQQIILAAQLEEDTKKNYINLKKKYPMQDIAFRSKNPENLEKMMTTISQGKSYTVHGKIGAREGKEFIGRTVECSVRMIQIVKSRPLNSANRDDHYPRHFMPFYLYGSQDQYHISHMLLQAPNVNLSACDVKLSEALSKTVRTRLRKREGLILTLTGYREETMHPFPQKNDDAVFTSDHFFFRPERTFKVKVYEDPKPDIANGPGLIDNLGTPIARGEMTLGNDVHVDVEALNWDPLEEVGLDVPWDSELDKIQGVLNTGRRMVSAMATTSFRDSDGRRIPTGEDDTNLWDSEGESISTGQATTSFRESEGPSGGRSVVSGEAPPTRFR
;
A
#
# COMPACT_ATOMS: atom_id res chain seq x y z
N MET A 1 -9.85 -15.89 -7.35
CA MET A 1 -9.29 -15.60 -6.00
C MET A 1 -7.77 -15.73 -5.96
N GLU A 2 -7.09 -15.69 -7.11
CA GLU A 2 -5.62 -15.84 -7.23
C GLU A 2 -5.03 -14.66 -8.03
N GLY A 3 -5.63 -13.46 -7.94
CA GLY A 3 -5.15 -12.28 -8.69
C GLY A 3 -5.44 -12.31 -10.21
N ARG A 4 -6.39 -13.15 -10.65
CA ARG A 4 -6.80 -13.29 -12.07
C ARG A 4 -8.16 -12.65 -12.33
N LEU A 5 -8.41 -12.23 -13.56
CA LEU A 5 -9.69 -11.73 -14.05
C LEU A 5 -10.83 -12.74 -13.79
N SER A 6 -11.95 -12.26 -13.25
CA SER A 6 -13.15 -13.08 -13.07
C SER A 6 -13.91 -13.21 -14.39
N LEU A 7 -13.92 -14.42 -14.95
CA LEU A 7 -14.68 -14.72 -16.17
C LEU A 7 -16.19 -14.49 -15.98
N ASP A 8 -16.75 -14.81 -14.82
CA ASP A 8 -18.16 -14.55 -14.51
C ASP A 8 -18.48 -13.05 -14.44
N ALA A 9 -17.56 -12.23 -13.92
CA ALA A 9 -17.72 -10.78 -13.93
C ALA A 9 -17.61 -10.21 -15.35
N LEU A 10 -16.62 -10.69 -16.13
CA LEU A 10 -16.46 -10.31 -17.53
C LEU A 10 -17.70 -10.68 -18.36
N GLU A 11 -18.21 -11.90 -18.23
CA GLU A 11 -19.39 -12.36 -18.96
C GLU A 11 -20.64 -11.55 -18.58
N ARG A 12 -20.83 -11.22 -17.30
CA ARG A 12 -21.92 -10.33 -16.86
C ARG A 12 -21.82 -8.95 -17.50
N GLU A 13 -20.63 -8.36 -17.52
CA GLU A 13 -20.43 -7.03 -18.10
C GLU A 13 -20.60 -7.02 -19.63
N LEU A 14 -20.12 -8.05 -20.32
CA LEU A 14 -20.33 -8.21 -21.77
C LEU A 14 -21.81 -8.42 -22.12
N ASN A 15 -22.56 -9.14 -21.29
CA ASN A 15 -24.02 -9.28 -21.44
C ASN A 15 -24.71 -7.92 -21.28
N ARG A 16 -24.35 -7.13 -20.25
CA ARG A 16 -24.86 -5.77 -20.04
C ARG A 16 -24.59 -4.89 -21.28
N CYS A 17 -23.34 -4.89 -21.77
CA CYS A 17 -22.96 -4.13 -22.97
C CYS A 17 -23.76 -4.58 -24.21
N LEU A 18 -23.99 -5.88 -24.40
CA LEU A 18 -24.81 -6.38 -25.50
C LEU A 18 -26.27 -5.91 -25.40
N GLU A 19 -26.88 -6.00 -24.22
CA GLU A 19 -28.26 -5.58 -23.96
C GLU A 19 -28.45 -4.06 -24.16
N GLU A 20 -27.50 -3.27 -23.66
CA GLU A 20 -27.51 -1.80 -23.78
C GLU A 20 -26.99 -1.29 -25.13
N ARG A 21 -26.54 -2.18 -26.02
CA ARG A 21 -25.90 -1.85 -27.30
C ARG A 21 -24.67 -0.95 -27.15
N GLN A 22 -23.93 -1.14 -26.05
CA GLN A 22 -22.67 -0.47 -25.80
C GLN A 22 -21.54 -1.26 -26.47
N ALA A 23 -20.82 -0.62 -27.40
CA ALA A 23 -19.68 -1.23 -28.05
C ALA A 23 -18.51 -1.44 -27.07
N VAL A 24 -17.81 -2.57 -27.21
CA VAL A 24 -16.62 -2.90 -26.43
C VAL A 24 -15.41 -2.82 -27.34
N TYR A 25 -14.50 -1.88 -27.07
CA TYR A 25 -13.30 -1.70 -27.91
C TYR A 25 -12.34 -2.88 -27.77
N ALA A 26 -11.99 -3.22 -26.53
CA ALA A 26 -11.06 -4.28 -26.23
C ALA A 26 -11.33 -4.90 -24.86
N VAL A 27 -10.93 -6.17 -24.73
CA VAL A 27 -10.71 -6.87 -23.47
C VAL A 27 -9.21 -7.07 -23.32
N VAL A 28 -8.67 -6.69 -22.16
CA VAL A 28 -7.25 -6.86 -21.84
C VAL A 28 -7.09 -8.09 -20.95
N ALA A 29 -6.24 -9.02 -21.37
CA ALA A 29 -5.82 -10.16 -20.55
C ALA A 29 -4.40 -9.90 -20.04
N ILE A 30 -4.20 -10.00 -18.74
CA ILE A 30 -2.90 -9.81 -18.10
C ILE A 30 -2.14 -11.14 -18.07
N MET A 31 -1.00 -11.18 -18.76
CA MET A 31 -0.16 -12.36 -18.90
C MET A 31 1.10 -12.17 -18.05
N GLY A 32 0.93 -12.33 -16.73
CA GLY A 32 1.94 -12.03 -15.72
C GLY A 32 1.69 -10.69 -15.04
N SER A 33 0.77 -10.68 -14.09
CA SER A 33 0.42 -9.49 -13.31
C SER A 33 1.62 -8.95 -12.52
N THR A 34 1.60 -7.64 -12.25
CA THR A 34 2.75 -6.94 -11.66
C THR A 34 3.02 -7.36 -10.21
N GLU A 35 1.98 -7.67 -9.44
CA GLU A 35 2.10 -7.89 -8.00
C GLU A 35 2.30 -9.36 -7.61
N GLU A 36 1.68 -10.28 -8.34
CA GLU A 36 1.62 -11.71 -8.02
C GLU A 36 2.01 -12.62 -9.20
N GLY A 37 2.34 -12.04 -10.36
CA GLY A 37 2.77 -12.80 -11.55
C GLY A 37 1.69 -13.74 -12.09
N ALA A 38 0.42 -13.43 -11.87
CA ALA A 38 -0.71 -14.25 -12.28
C ALA A 38 -0.93 -14.20 -13.79
N VAL A 39 -1.39 -15.30 -14.36
CA VAL A 39 -1.78 -15.40 -15.78
C VAL A 39 -3.29 -15.51 -15.88
N ASP A 40 -3.91 -14.56 -16.58
CA ASP A 40 -5.34 -14.58 -16.88
C ASP A 40 -5.70 -15.75 -17.81
N ARG A 41 -6.96 -16.18 -17.73
CA ARG A 41 -7.52 -17.28 -18.52
C ARG A 41 -7.76 -16.89 -19.97
N LEU A 42 -6.68 -16.59 -20.70
CA LEU A 42 -6.73 -16.06 -22.05
C LEU A 42 -7.45 -17.00 -23.02
N HIS A 43 -7.25 -18.32 -22.90
CA HIS A 43 -7.95 -19.30 -23.74
C HIS A 43 -9.47 -19.15 -23.59
N ASP A 44 -9.95 -19.02 -22.35
CA ASP A 44 -11.37 -18.89 -22.03
C ASP A 44 -11.93 -17.52 -22.45
N ILE A 45 -11.15 -16.45 -22.36
CA ILE A 45 -11.51 -15.11 -22.87
C ILE A 45 -11.71 -15.13 -24.38
N LEU A 46 -10.82 -15.81 -25.12
CA LEU A 46 -10.93 -15.94 -26.58
C LEU A 46 -12.14 -16.80 -26.97
N ALA A 47 -12.40 -17.89 -26.25
CA ALA A 47 -13.61 -18.69 -26.42
C ALA A 47 -14.87 -17.86 -26.14
N MET A 48 -14.86 -17.03 -25.10
CA MET A 48 -15.94 -16.09 -24.78
C MET A 48 -16.17 -15.08 -25.92
N ARG A 49 -15.11 -14.49 -26.48
CA ARG A 49 -15.22 -13.62 -27.66
C ARG A 49 -15.97 -14.31 -28.80
N ARG A 50 -15.63 -15.56 -29.14
CA ARG A 50 -16.31 -16.33 -30.19
C ARG A 50 -17.82 -16.46 -29.90
N ARG A 51 -18.19 -16.82 -28.66
CA ARG A 51 -19.62 -16.92 -28.23
C ARG A 51 -20.37 -15.59 -28.33
N PHE A 52 -19.74 -14.46 -28.00
CA PHE A 52 -20.38 -13.14 -28.10
C PHE A 52 -20.48 -12.64 -29.54
N GLN A 53 -19.53 -13.01 -30.41
CA GLN A 53 -19.59 -12.70 -31.85
C GLN A 53 -20.81 -13.33 -32.50
N ASP A 54 -21.15 -14.59 -32.15
CA ASP A 54 -22.38 -15.26 -32.61
C ASP A 54 -23.66 -14.52 -32.20
N ARG A 55 -23.57 -13.69 -31.14
CA ARG A 55 -24.67 -12.86 -30.61
C ARG A 55 -24.63 -11.42 -31.10
N GLY A 56 -23.66 -11.07 -31.96
CA GLY A 56 -23.52 -9.74 -32.56
C GLY A 56 -22.65 -8.75 -31.79
N LEU A 57 -21.93 -9.17 -30.74
CA LEU A 57 -20.94 -8.34 -30.03
C LEU A 57 -19.52 -8.85 -30.28
N SER A 58 -18.64 -7.98 -30.77
CA SER A 58 -17.22 -8.29 -30.97
C SER A 58 -16.34 -7.27 -30.27
N PHE A 59 -15.12 -7.67 -29.93
CA PHE A 59 -14.12 -6.83 -29.29
C PHE A 59 -12.70 -7.32 -29.63
N LEU A 60 -11.73 -6.41 -29.57
CA LEU A 60 -10.31 -6.78 -29.64
C LEU A 60 -9.86 -7.49 -28.36
N VAL A 61 -8.91 -8.40 -28.47
CA VAL A 61 -8.24 -9.00 -27.31
C VAL A 61 -6.78 -8.56 -27.33
N HIS A 62 -6.41 -7.77 -26.33
CA HIS A 62 -5.03 -7.38 -26.09
C HIS A 62 -4.46 -8.23 -24.96
N ALA A 63 -3.31 -8.87 -25.17
CA ALA A 63 -2.55 -9.48 -24.10
C ALA A 63 -1.50 -8.49 -23.58
N ASP A 64 -1.64 -8.05 -22.33
CA ASP A 64 -0.54 -7.39 -21.63
C ASP A 64 0.41 -8.46 -21.10
N ALA A 65 1.39 -8.82 -21.94
CA ALA A 65 2.45 -9.75 -21.62
C ALA A 65 3.78 -9.02 -21.38
N ALA A 66 3.73 -7.79 -20.84
CA ALA A 66 4.93 -7.01 -20.57
C ALA A 66 5.94 -7.81 -19.75
N TRP A 67 5.48 -8.49 -18.68
CA TRP A 67 6.28 -9.44 -17.91
C TRP A 67 6.33 -10.83 -18.55
N GLY A 68 5.17 -11.43 -18.84
CA GLY A 68 5.08 -12.85 -19.20
C GLY A 68 5.51 -13.21 -20.62
N GLY A 69 5.63 -12.25 -21.54
CA GLY A 69 5.80 -12.53 -22.96
C GLY A 69 7.07 -13.35 -23.28
N TYR A 70 8.19 -13.08 -22.59
CA TYR A 70 9.42 -13.86 -22.77
C TYR A 70 9.32 -15.30 -22.25
N PHE A 71 8.42 -15.60 -21.30
CA PHE A 71 8.19 -16.97 -20.84
C PHE A 71 7.57 -17.86 -21.93
N ALA A 72 6.99 -17.29 -22.99
CA ALA A 72 6.56 -18.05 -24.16
C ALA A 72 7.72 -18.78 -24.87
N SER A 73 8.96 -18.32 -24.69
CA SER A 73 10.16 -19.01 -25.20
C SER A 73 10.36 -20.40 -24.58
N MET A 74 9.73 -20.68 -23.45
CA MET A 74 9.77 -22.00 -22.82
C MET A 74 8.92 -23.00 -23.58
N ILE A 75 7.94 -22.56 -24.36
CA ILE A 75 7.00 -23.44 -25.06
C ILE A 75 7.64 -23.97 -26.36
N PRO A 76 7.46 -25.26 -26.70
CA PRO A 76 7.87 -25.81 -27.99
C PRO A 76 7.32 -25.00 -29.17
N ARG A 77 8.20 -24.64 -30.13
CA ARG A 77 7.84 -23.74 -31.24
C ARG A 77 6.67 -24.24 -32.09
N HIS A 78 6.49 -25.56 -32.23
CA HIS A 78 5.39 -26.11 -33.03
C HIS A 78 4.02 -25.84 -32.41
N LEU A 79 3.92 -25.74 -31.08
CA LEU A 79 2.69 -25.38 -30.37
C LEU A 79 2.34 -23.89 -30.51
N MET A 80 3.35 -23.05 -30.75
CA MET A 80 3.20 -21.61 -30.98
C MET A 80 2.95 -21.26 -32.46
N ASP A 81 2.62 -22.23 -33.32
CA ASP A 81 2.25 -21.98 -34.72
C ASP A 81 0.90 -21.25 -34.80
N SER A 82 0.91 -20.01 -35.29
CA SER A 82 -0.27 -19.15 -35.40
C SER A 82 -1.31 -19.61 -36.43
N ARG A 83 -0.97 -20.63 -37.25
CA ARG A 83 -1.90 -21.26 -38.20
C ARG A 83 -2.80 -22.31 -37.53
N MET A 84 -2.41 -22.79 -36.36
CA MET A 84 -3.16 -23.78 -35.58
C MET A 84 -3.83 -23.07 -34.39
N PRO A 85 -5.13 -23.29 -34.14
CA PRO A 85 -5.78 -22.77 -32.92
C PRO A 85 -5.17 -23.43 -31.67
N SER A 86 -5.40 -22.83 -30.50
CA SER A 86 -5.14 -23.49 -29.22
C SER A 86 -6.29 -24.43 -28.86
N GLU A 87 -5.96 -25.56 -28.25
CA GLU A 87 -6.90 -26.58 -27.79
C GLU A 87 -6.78 -26.83 -26.28
N GLU A 88 -7.79 -27.46 -25.68
CA GLU A 88 -7.85 -27.69 -24.23
C GLU A 88 -6.67 -28.56 -23.73
N GLY A 89 -6.22 -29.52 -24.54
CA GLY A 89 -5.11 -30.44 -24.21
C GLY A 89 -3.71 -29.91 -24.52
N ASP A 90 -3.55 -28.70 -25.07
CA ASP A 90 -2.24 -28.17 -25.48
C ASP A 90 -1.27 -28.01 -24.29
N GLY A 91 -1.79 -27.69 -23.11
CA GLY A 91 -1.01 -27.61 -21.87
C GLY A 91 -0.39 -28.96 -21.49
N GLU A 92 -1.19 -30.03 -21.54
CA GLU A 92 -0.74 -31.40 -21.29
C GLU A 92 0.28 -31.84 -22.36
N GLU A 93 0.04 -31.52 -23.63
CA GLU A 93 0.95 -31.85 -24.72
C GLU A 93 2.30 -31.13 -24.58
N ALA A 94 2.29 -29.85 -24.18
CA ALA A 94 3.52 -29.09 -23.91
C ALA A 94 4.35 -29.74 -22.79
N VAL A 95 3.70 -30.16 -21.70
CA VAL A 95 4.33 -30.89 -20.60
C VAL A 95 4.85 -32.26 -21.06
N GLY A 96 4.09 -32.97 -21.90
CA GLY A 96 4.47 -34.28 -22.44
C GLY A 96 5.67 -34.22 -23.39
N ASN A 97 5.73 -33.20 -24.25
CA ASN A 97 6.81 -33.01 -25.23
C ASN A 97 8.11 -32.52 -24.59
N VAL A 98 8.01 -31.71 -23.55
CA VAL A 98 9.16 -31.17 -22.82
C VAL A 98 8.89 -31.34 -21.32
N PRO A 99 9.17 -32.54 -20.75
CA PRO A 99 8.92 -32.80 -19.33
C PRO A 99 9.75 -31.87 -18.41
N SER A 100 10.73 -31.14 -18.96
CA SER A 100 11.49 -30.10 -18.28
C SER A 100 10.80 -28.74 -18.13
N LEU A 101 9.56 -28.54 -18.59
CA LEU A 101 8.87 -27.25 -18.42
C LEU A 101 8.45 -27.03 -16.96
N PRO A 102 8.87 -25.91 -16.34
CA PRO A 102 8.49 -25.55 -14.98
C PRO A 102 7.10 -24.89 -14.87
N LEU A 103 6.52 -24.43 -15.99
CA LEU A 103 5.21 -23.77 -16.00
C LEU A 103 4.09 -24.78 -15.67
N ARG A 104 3.04 -24.30 -15.00
CA ARG A 104 1.83 -25.12 -14.76
C ARG A 104 1.10 -25.38 -16.06
N GLU A 105 0.39 -26.49 -16.12
CA GLU A 105 -0.40 -26.91 -17.29
C GLU A 105 -1.45 -25.86 -17.68
N ASP A 106 -2.17 -25.33 -16.69
CA ASP A 106 -3.18 -24.30 -16.89
C ASP A 106 -2.55 -22.98 -17.37
N THR A 107 -1.40 -22.59 -16.82
CA THR A 107 -0.60 -21.45 -17.31
C THR A 107 -0.12 -21.67 -18.75
N LEU A 108 0.35 -22.88 -19.09
CA LEU A 108 0.83 -23.20 -20.44
C LEU A 108 -0.29 -23.05 -21.48
N ARG A 109 -1.47 -23.59 -21.19
CA ARG A 109 -2.66 -23.44 -22.05
C ARG A 109 -2.96 -21.97 -22.36
N ASP A 110 -2.97 -21.12 -21.33
CA ASP A 110 -3.25 -19.69 -21.48
C ASP A 110 -2.10 -18.95 -22.20
N MET A 111 -0.84 -19.35 -21.98
CA MET A 111 0.31 -18.79 -22.70
C MET A 111 0.36 -19.19 -24.18
N ILE A 112 -0.04 -20.42 -24.54
CA ILE A 112 -0.15 -20.86 -25.95
C ILE A 112 -1.20 -20.02 -26.70
N ALA A 113 -2.28 -19.64 -26.02
CA ALA A 113 -3.34 -18.83 -26.58
C ALA A 113 -2.91 -17.39 -26.98
N LEU A 114 -1.72 -16.93 -26.58
CA LEU A 114 -1.15 -15.65 -27.01
C LEU A 114 -1.18 -15.48 -28.55
N LYS A 115 -0.96 -16.56 -29.31
CA LYS A 115 -0.94 -16.56 -30.78
C LYS A 115 -2.28 -16.16 -31.44
N GLU A 116 -3.37 -16.18 -30.68
CA GLU A 116 -4.74 -15.86 -31.13
C GLU A 116 -5.19 -14.44 -30.77
N THR A 117 -4.38 -13.68 -30.03
CA THR A 117 -4.68 -12.30 -29.63
C THR A 117 -4.48 -11.31 -30.77
N ASP A 118 -5.15 -10.16 -30.72
CA ASP A 118 -5.03 -9.14 -31.79
C ASP A 118 -3.76 -8.31 -31.63
N SER A 119 -3.34 -8.05 -30.39
CA SER A 119 -2.08 -7.40 -30.07
C SER A 119 -1.51 -7.86 -28.73
N ILE A 120 -0.18 -7.78 -28.59
CA ILE A 120 0.57 -8.21 -27.41
C ILE A 120 1.55 -7.11 -27.02
N THR A 121 1.50 -6.65 -25.77
CA THR A 121 2.61 -5.88 -25.17
C THR A 121 3.63 -6.86 -24.62
N VAL A 122 4.93 -6.63 -24.86
CA VAL A 122 6.02 -7.42 -24.28
C VAL A 122 7.22 -6.54 -24.03
N ASP A 123 7.85 -6.66 -22.86
CA ASP A 123 8.98 -5.82 -22.47
C ASP A 123 10.29 -6.59 -22.45
N PRO A 124 11.15 -6.38 -23.47
CA PRO A 124 12.54 -6.83 -23.43
C PRO A 124 13.31 -6.38 -22.18
N HIS A 125 13.01 -5.19 -21.62
CA HIS A 125 13.66 -4.71 -20.40
C HIS A 125 13.15 -5.30 -19.08
N LYS A 126 12.17 -6.22 -19.14
CA LYS A 126 11.69 -7.01 -18.00
C LYS A 126 12.33 -8.39 -18.05
N ALA A 127 11.54 -9.43 -18.35
CA ALA A 127 12.02 -10.82 -18.42
C ALA A 127 12.95 -11.11 -19.62
N GLY A 128 13.17 -10.14 -20.51
CA GLY A 128 14.12 -10.24 -21.61
C GLY A 128 15.58 -9.92 -21.22
N TYR A 129 15.87 -9.50 -20.00
CA TYR A 129 17.23 -9.16 -19.52
C TYR A 129 17.95 -8.07 -20.34
N ILE A 130 17.21 -7.25 -21.08
CA ILE A 130 17.77 -6.17 -21.88
C ILE A 130 17.75 -4.87 -21.05
N PRO A 131 18.78 -4.02 -21.08
CA PRO A 131 18.76 -2.77 -20.32
C PRO A 131 17.62 -1.84 -20.74
N TYR A 132 17.13 -1.05 -19.78
CA TYR A 132 16.21 0.04 -20.08
C TYR A 132 16.86 1.07 -21.03
N PRO A 133 16.08 1.69 -21.94
CA PRO A 133 14.68 1.41 -22.27
C PRO A 133 14.53 0.38 -23.40
N ALA A 134 13.64 -0.59 -23.24
CA ALA A 134 13.23 -1.52 -24.30
C ALA A 134 11.85 -2.14 -24.02
N GLY A 135 10.79 -1.46 -24.47
CA GLY A 135 9.42 -1.98 -24.52
C GLY A 135 8.99 -2.28 -25.96
N SER A 136 7.99 -3.14 -26.14
CA SER A 136 7.50 -3.46 -27.49
C SER A 136 6.02 -3.82 -27.55
N LEU A 137 5.43 -3.57 -28.72
CA LEU A 137 4.05 -3.90 -29.07
C LEU A 137 4.05 -4.72 -30.36
N CYS A 138 3.40 -5.87 -30.33
CA CYS A 138 3.23 -6.74 -31.47
C CYS A 138 1.76 -6.75 -31.90
N TYR A 139 1.48 -6.55 -33.18
CA TYR A 139 0.16 -6.75 -33.76
C TYR A 139 0.12 -8.10 -34.48
N ARG A 140 -0.91 -8.89 -34.24
CA ARG A 140 -1.13 -10.14 -35.00
C ARG A 140 -1.30 -9.87 -36.48
N ASP A 141 -2.05 -8.82 -36.79
CA ASP A 141 -2.13 -8.27 -38.14
C ASP A 141 -1.43 -6.91 -38.20
N GLY A 142 -0.28 -6.88 -38.87
CA GLY A 142 0.52 -5.66 -39.03
C GLY A 142 -0.23 -4.49 -39.68
N ARG A 143 -1.37 -4.72 -40.35
CA ARG A 143 -2.22 -3.64 -40.91
C ARG A 143 -2.87 -2.79 -39.82
N MET A 144 -3.03 -3.29 -38.60
CA MET A 144 -3.58 -2.53 -37.47
C MET A 144 -2.75 -1.28 -37.15
N ARG A 145 -1.45 -1.28 -37.46
CA ARG A 145 -0.56 -0.13 -37.24
C ARG A 145 -0.96 1.15 -37.98
N PHE A 146 -1.79 1.04 -39.03
CA PHE A 146 -2.28 2.21 -39.78
C PHE A 146 -3.48 2.89 -39.09
N LEU A 147 -4.11 2.25 -38.10
CA LEU A 147 -5.21 2.86 -37.34
C LEU A 147 -4.76 4.04 -36.48
N VAL A 148 -3.46 4.15 -36.19
CA VAL A 148 -2.87 5.28 -35.47
C VAL A 148 -2.29 6.35 -36.41
N THR A 149 -2.49 6.21 -37.72
CA THR A 149 -2.04 7.16 -38.73
C THR A 149 -3.21 7.69 -39.57
N TRP A 150 -2.98 8.77 -40.31
CA TRP A 150 -3.89 9.24 -41.37
C TRP A 150 -3.56 8.63 -42.74
N THR A 151 -2.79 7.54 -42.77
CA THR A 151 -2.31 6.91 -44.01
C THR A 151 -2.95 5.53 -44.21
N SER A 152 -3.15 5.15 -45.47
CA SER A 152 -3.53 3.78 -45.84
C SER A 152 -2.30 2.99 -46.31
N PRO A 153 -2.31 1.64 -46.26
CA PRO A 153 -1.20 0.84 -46.77
C PRO A 153 -0.94 1.12 -48.26
N TYR A 154 0.23 1.65 -48.60
CA TYR A 154 0.67 1.85 -50.00
C TYR A 154 1.53 0.67 -50.47
N LEU A 155 1.47 0.35 -51.77
CA LEU A 155 2.38 -0.63 -52.39
C LEU A 155 3.81 -0.07 -52.36
N THR A 156 4.67 -0.67 -51.54
CA THR A 156 6.05 -0.21 -51.35
C THR A 156 6.90 -0.50 -52.60
N GLN A 157 7.37 0.55 -53.27
CA GLN A 157 8.42 0.46 -54.29
C GLN A 157 9.77 0.86 -53.66
N GLY A 158 10.62 -0.13 -53.39
CA GLY A 158 12.08 0.04 -53.46
C GLY A 158 12.86 0.69 -52.31
N SER A 159 12.28 1.36 -51.30
CA SER A 159 13.08 1.81 -50.14
C SER A 159 12.28 2.02 -48.84
N MET A 160 13.02 1.84 -47.73
CA MET A 160 12.66 1.80 -46.31
C MET A 160 11.44 2.63 -45.88
N GLU A 161 10.36 1.95 -45.44
CA GLU A 161 9.32 2.59 -44.63
C GLU A 161 9.93 3.13 -43.33
N ASN A 162 9.63 4.38 -42.98
CA ASN A 162 9.99 4.93 -41.68
C ASN A 162 9.12 4.28 -40.59
N ILE A 163 9.69 3.35 -39.81
CA ILE A 163 8.98 2.66 -38.73
C ILE A 163 8.54 3.61 -37.59
N GLY A 164 9.13 4.81 -37.49
CA GLY A 164 8.84 5.80 -36.45
C GLY A 164 7.50 6.51 -36.56
N VAL A 165 6.70 6.26 -37.61
CA VAL A 165 5.37 6.89 -37.78
C VAL A 165 4.21 6.03 -37.26
N TYR A 166 4.48 4.78 -36.87
CA TYR A 166 3.46 3.78 -36.51
C TYR A 166 3.33 3.58 -35.00
N GLY A 167 3.47 4.64 -34.21
CA GLY A 167 3.42 4.60 -32.75
C GLY A 167 3.27 5.98 -32.12
N VAL A 168 3.37 6.03 -30.80
CA VAL A 168 3.24 7.29 -30.02
C VAL A 168 4.52 8.14 -30.11
N GLU A 169 5.68 7.49 -30.12
CA GLU A 169 6.99 8.15 -30.15
C GLU A 169 7.39 8.59 -31.56
N GLY A 170 8.26 9.59 -31.65
CA GLY A 170 8.92 10.00 -32.89
C GLY A 170 10.37 9.51 -32.95
N SER A 171 11.32 10.38 -32.58
CA SER A 171 12.73 10.02 -32.46
C SER A 171 12.93 8.93 -31.40
N LYS A 172 13.56 7.82 -31.78
CA LYS A 172 13.78 6.65 -30.92
C LYS A 172 15.19 6.07 -31.11
N PRO A 173 15.84 5.55 -30.05
CA PRO A 173 17.22 5.08 -30.13
C PRO A 173 17.33 3.77 -30.90
N GLY A 174 18.03 3.78 -32.04
CA GLY A 174 18.37 2.55 -32.78
C GLY A 174 19.19 1.56 -31.94
N ALA A 175 19.93 2.05 -30.94
CA ALA A 175 20.69 1.22 -30.00
C ALA A 175 19.80 0.28 -29.18
N ALA A 176 18.58 0.68 -28.79
CA ALA A 176 17.67 -0.20 -28.06
C ALA A 176 17.20 -1.38 -28.93
N ALA A 177 16.91 -1.13 -30.21
CA ALA A 177 16.57 -2.18 -31.16
C ALA A 177 17.75 -3.13 -31.40
N MET A 178 18.98 -2.60 -31.49
CA MET A 178 20.19 -3.41 -31.63
C MET A 178 20.48 -4.26 -30.38
N ALA A 179 20.26 -3.73 -29.18
CA ALA A 179 20.41 -4.48 -27.93
C ALA A 179 19.44 -5.65 -27.87
N ALA A 180 18.15 -5.41 -28.18
CA ALA A 180 17.14 -6.46 -28.23
C ALA A 180 17.46 -7.51 -29.32
N TRP A 181 17.88 -7.07 -30.51
CA TRP A 181 18.27 -7.98 -31.59
C TRP A 181 19.46 -8.85 -31.19
N MET A 182 20.53 -8.26 -30.65
CA MET A 182 21.73 -8.98 -30.22
C MET A 182 21.39 -10.01 -29.14
N SER A 183 20.59 -9.64 -28.14
CA SER A 183 20.15 -10.56 -27.10
C SER A 183 19.34 -11.73 -27.66
N ASN A 184 18.36 -11.45 -28.52
CA ASN A 184 17.52 -12.47 -29.15
C ASN A 184 18.30 -13.43 -30.06
N GLN A 185 19.35 -12.95 -30.75
CA GLN A 185 20.23 -13.80 -31.57
C GLN A 185 21.23 -14.60 -30.74
N THR A 186 21.71 -14.03 -29.63
CA THR A 186 22.74 -14.67 -28.79
C THR A 186 22.15 -15.73 -27.88
N ILE A 187 21.04 -15.39 -27.20
CA ILE A 187 20.37 -16.29 -26.26
C ILE A 187 19.45 -17.25 -27.01
N GLY A 188 18.67 -16.75 -27.97
CA GLY A 188 17.70 -17.54 -28.75
C GLY A 188 16.28 -17.51 -28.15
N LEU A 189 15.27 -17.18 -28.95
CA LEU A 189 13.86 -17.20 -28.56
C LEU A 189 13.24 -18.59 -28.76
N ASP A 190 13.70 -19.56 -27.97
CA ASP A 190 13.23 -20.94 -27.98
C ASP A 190 13.58 -21.66 -26.66
N PRO A 191 13.11 -22.91 -26.47
CA PRO A 191 13.34 -23.64 -25.22
C PRO A 191 14.81 -23.87 -24.89
N SER A 192 15.72 -23.84 -25.87
CA SER A 192 17.17 -24.03 -25.66
C SER A 192 17.89 -22.73 -25.24
N GLY A 193 17.28 -21.58 -25.51
CA GLY A 193 17.80 -20.25 -25.23
C GLY A 193 17.15 -19.57 -24.01
N TYR A 194 16.32 -18.56 -24.25
CA TYR A 194 15.57 -17.85 -23.21
C TYR A 194 14.69 -18.80 -22.40
N GLY A 195 14.17 -19.86 -23.02
CA GLY A 195 13.38 -20.86 -22.31
C GLY A 195 14.20 -21.61 -21.25
N ARG A 196 15.50 -21.81 -21.49
CA ARG A 196 16.42 -22.36 -20.50
C ARG A 196 16.75 -21.33 -19.42
N LEU A 197 17.10 -20.10 -19.81
CA LEU A 197 17.41 -19.01 -18.88
C LEU A 197 16.27 -18.75 -17.87
N LEU A 198 15.05 -18.59 -18.38
CA LEU A 198 13.85 -18.39 -17.57
C LEU A 198 13.42 -19.67 -16.86
N GLY A 199 13.75 -20.84 -17.43
CA GLY A 199 13.60 -22.13 -16.77
C GLY A 199 14.39 -22.21 -15.47
N GLU A 200 15.66 -21.78 -15.48
CA GLU A 200 16.49 -21.71 -14.26
C GLU A 200 15.94 -20.69 -13.26
N ALA A 201 15.54 -19.49 -13.71
CA ALA A 201 14.92 -18.51 -12.81
C ALA A 201 13.59 -19.02 -12.21
N ALA A 202 12.79 -19.74 -13.00
CA ALA A 202 11.55 -20.38 -12.54
C ALA A 202 11.83 -21.51 -11.54
N PHE A 203 12.91 -22.25 -11.72
CA PHE A 203 13.40 -23.23 -10.76
C PHE A 203 13.74 -22.58 -9.42
N THR A 204 14.57 -21.52 -9.43
CA THR A 204 14.91 -20.76 -8.22
C THR A 204 13.66 -20.23 -7.51
N SER A 205 12.67 -19.76 -8.28
CA SER A 205 11.40 -19.30 -7.73
C SER A 205 10.60 -20.41 -7.07
N ALA A 206 10.43 -21.56 -7.73
CA ALA A 206 9.60 -22.65 -7.24
C ALA A 206 9.65 -23.98 -8.03
N ARG A 207 10.14 -24.00 -9.28
CA ARG A 207 9.54 -24.88 -10.31
C ARG A 207 10.52 -25.82 -11.01
N VAL A 208 10.38 -27.13 -10.85
CA VAL A 208 11.42 -28.09 -11.28
C VAL A 208 11.05 -28.97 -12.48
N ARG A 209 12.11 -29.26 -13.24
CA ARG A 209 12.36 -30.15 -14.39
C ARG A 209 12.68 -31.62 -14.00
N PRO A 210 12.05 -32.62 -14.65
CA PRO A 210 12.72 -33.91 -14.96
C PRO A 210 12.51 -34.38 -16.43
N PRO A 211 13.18 -35.44 -16.96
CA PRO A 211 14.41 -36.11 -16.52
C PRO A 211 15.43 -36.20 -17.68
N PHE A 212 16.09 -35.11 -18.06
CA PHE A 212 17.30 -35.20 -18.91
C PHE A 212 18.19 -33.99 -18.60
N VAL A 213 19.00 -34.12 -17.56
CA VAL A 213 20.25 -33.38 -17.39
C VAL A 213 21.32 -34.42 -17.06
N TYR A 214 21.97 -34.93 -18.10
CA TYR A 214 23.39 -35.24 -17.99
C TYR A 214 24.14 -33.90 -18.00
N ILE A 215 25.25 -33.80 -17.23
CA ILE A 215 26.18 -32.65 -17.07
C ILE A 215 25.76 -31.74 -15.89
N LEU A 216 26.34 -31.76 -14.67
CA LEU A 216 27.62 -32.23 -14.11
C LEU A 216 27.44 -32.56 -12.61
N ASN A 217 28.32 -33.40 -12.07
CA ASN A 217 28.56 -33.58 -10.63
C ASN A 217 29.02 -32.24 -10.00
N TYR A 218 28.08 -31.40 -9.57
CA TYR A 218 28.37 -30.23 -8.73
C TYR A 218 27.39 -30.23 -7.54
N ASP A 219 27.95 -30.30 -6.33
CA ASP A 219 27.28 -30.15 -5.03
C ASP A 219 26.58 -28.78 -4.91
N SER A 220 25.40 -28.63 -5.52
CA SER A 220 24.69 -27.34 -5.56
C SER A 220 23.33 -27.39 -4.84
N ASP A 221 23.31 -26.80 -3.65
CA ASP A 221 22.14 -26.54 -2.78
C ASP A 221 21.22 -25.41 -3.31
N LEU A 222 20.71 -25.49 -4.54
CA LEU A 222 19.65 -24.59 -5.03
C LEU A 222 18.27 -24.89 -4.39
N LEU A 223 17.93 -24.26 -3.27
CA LEU A 223 16.58 -24.37 -2.69
C LEU A 223 15.54 -23.49 -3.42
N LYS A 224 14.25 -23.86 -3.28
CA LYS A 224 13.10 -23.25 -3.96
C LYS A 224 12.37 -22.27 -3.05
N LEU A 225 12.41 -20.98 -3.38
CA LEU A 225 11.92 -19.89 -2.53
C LEU A 225 10.43 -20.02 -2.14
N SER A 226 9.56 -20.46 -3.06
CA SER A 226 8.14 -20.67 -2.74
C SER A 226 7.89 -21.72 -1.68
N ALA A 227 8.73 -22.76 -1.59
CA ALA A 227 8.60 -23.80 -0.58
C ALA A 227 8.90 -23.24 0.81
N TRP A 228 9.93 -22.39 0.92
CA TRP A 228 10.21 -21.63 2.15
C TRP A 228 9.02 -20.78 2.56
N TYR A 229 8.50 -19.95 1.66
CA TYR A 229 7.31 -19.12 1.96
C TYR A 229 6.07 -19.95 2.31
N ALA A 230 5.97 -21.19 1.82
CA ALA A 230 4.88 -22.09 2.14
C ALA A 230 5.04 -22.80 3.50
N ALA A 231 6.25 -23.12 3.95
CA ALA A 231 6.44 -24.08 5.05
C ALA A 231 7.43 -23.68 6.15
N MET A 232 8.19 -22.58 6.01
CA MET A 232 9.25 -22.24 6.97
C MET A 232 8.75 -22.09 8.41
N HIS A 233 7.54 -21.55 8.59
CA HIS A 233 6.96 -21.34 9.92
C HIS A 233 6.65 -22.63 10.68
N VAL A 234 6.58 -23.80 10.03
CA VAL A 234 6.26 -25.07 10.71
C VAL A 234 7.41 -25.55 11.60
N ARG A 235 8.66 -25.25 11.22
CA ARG A 235 9.88 -25.63 11.94
C ARG A 235 10.61 -24.44 12.57
N GLN A 236 9.90 -23.33 12.74
CA GLN A 236 10.45 -22.13 13.37
C GLN A 236 11.00 -22.41 14.79
N PRO A 237 12.00 -21.64 15.24
CA PRO A 237 12.40 -21.64 16.65
C PRO A 237 11.24 -21.21 17.56
N LEU A 238 10.85 -22.10 18.48
CA LEU A 238 9.83 -21.81 19.49
C LEU A 238 10.37 -20.80 20.51
N ASP A 239 9.46 -20.08 21.16
CA ASP A 239 9.82 -19.23 22.29
C ASP A 239 10.07 -20.02 23.58
N ASN A 240 10.45 -19.32 24.65
CA ASN A 240 10.77 -19.92 25.94
C ASN A 240 9.60 -20.71 26.58
N LYS A 241 8.37 -20.54 26.08
CA LYS A 241 7.17 -21.25 26.52
C LYS A 241 6.78 -22.38 25.56
N GLY A 242 7.59 -22.66 24.54
CA GLY A 242 7.31 -23.67 23.52
C GLY A 242 6.23 -23.24 22.50
N GLN A 243 5.97 -21.94 22.36
CA GLN A 243 4.95 -21.42 21.45
C GLN A 243 5.56 -20.95 20.13
N ARG A 244 4.76 -21.00 19.06
CA ARG A 244 5.10 -20.43 17.76
C ARG A 244 5.15 -18.90 17.87
N ARG A 245 5.98 -18.26 17.04
CA ARG A 245 6.15 -16.81 16.97
C ARG A 245 5.45 -16.19 15.77
N TYR A 246 5.55 -16.80 14.59
CA TYR A 246 5.01 -16.25 13.36
C TYR A 246 4.33 -17.30 12.47
N ILE A 247 3.56 -16.82 11.50
CA ILE A 247 3.11 -17.57 10.33
C ILE A 247 3.46 -16.79 9.07
N ILE A 248 3.72 -17.51 7.99
CA ILE A 248 3.92 -16.94 6.66
C ILE A 248 3.04 -17.72 5.69
N ILE A 249 2.19 -17.01 4.97
CA ILE A 249 1.19 -17.60 4.09
C ILE A 249 1.42 -17.08 2.67
N PRO A 250 1.67 -17.98 1.69
CA PRO A 250 1.81 -17.57 0.30
C PRO A 250 0.45 -17.16 -0.27
N PHE A 251 0.45 -16.16 -1.15
CA PHE A 251 -0.76 -15.72 -1.83
C PHE A 251 -1.35 -16.83 -2.68
N ASN A 252 -0.53 -17.59 -3.42
CA ASN A 252 -0.99 -18.77 -4.14
C ASN A 252 -1.31 -19.91 -3.15
N PRO A 253 -2.56 -20.40 -3.10
CA PRO A 253 -2.97 -21.42 -2.14
C PRO A 253 -2.37 -22.78 -2.47
N LEU A 254 -2.08 -23.57 -1.43
CA LEU A 254 -1.69 -24.97 -1.60
C LEU A 254 -2.83 -25.79 -2.23
N PRO A 255 -2.52 -26.91 -2.90
CA PRO A 255 -3.52 -27.82 -3.47
C PRO A 255 -4.61 -28.28 -2.50
N ILE A 256 -4.25 -28.46 -1.21
CA ILE A 256 -5.22 -28.82 -0.17
C ILE A 256 -6.17 -27.65 0.16
N GLU A 257 -5.67 -26.41 0.18
CA GLU A 257 -6.47 -25.20 0.38
C GLU A 257 -7.47 -25.02 -0.78
N LYS A 258 -7.09 -25.39 -2.01
CA LYS A 258 -8.00 -25.39 -3.18
C LYS A 258 -9.16 -26.39 -3.06
N LYS A 259 -9.07 -27.37 -2.15
CA LYS A 259 -10.16 -28.32 -1.85
C LYS A 259 -11.13 -27.81 -0.77
N GLY A 260 -10.93 -26.60 -0.25
CA GLY A 260 -11.80 -25.96 0.74
C GLY A 260 -11.27 -25.99 2.18
N TYR A 261 -10.04 -26.47 2.41
CA TYR A 261 -9.39 -26.41 3.73
C TYR A 261 -8.89 -25.00 4.03
N HIS A 262 -8.98 -24.57 5.28
CA HIS A 262 -8.47 -23.28 5.72
C HIS A 262 -6.96 -23.34 5.95
N SER A 263 -6.23 -22.24 5.68
CA SER A 263 -4.76 -22.20 5.74
C SER A 263 -4.15 -22.51 7.11
N LEU A 264 -4.96 -22.41 8.17
CA LEU A 264 -4.59 -22.64 9.57
C LEU A 264 -5.09 -23.99 10.11
N ASP A 265 -5.71 -24.83 9.26
CA ASP A 265 -6.16 -26.15 9.67
C ASP A 265 -4.97 -27.10 9.92
N PRO A 266 -5.03 -28.00 10.92
CA PRO A 266 -3.97 -28.96 11.20
C PRO A 266 -3.55 -29.80 9.98
N GLU A 267 -4.51 -30.18 9.13
CA GLU A 267 -4.28 -30.95 7.91
C GLU A 267 -3.43 -30.19 6.89
N VAL A 268 -3.55 -28.86 6.84
CA VAL A 268 -2.72 -28.01 5.98
C VAL A 268 -1.32 -27.90 6.58
N ASP A 269 -1.20 -27.79 7.90
CA ASP A 269 0.07 -27.79 8.63
C ASP A 269 0.85 -29.11 8.45
N ASP A 270 0.17 -30.26 8.54
CA ASP A 270 0.75 -31.57 8.25
C ASP A 270 1.30 -31.60 6.82
N ARG A 271 0.57 -30.99 5.89
CA ARG A 271 1.01 -30.92 4.50
C ARG A 271 2.20 -29.97 4.31
N ARG A 272 2.28 -28.88 5.07
CA ARG A 272 3.45 -27.99 5.10
C ARG A 272 4.66 -28.70 5.72
N GLN A 273 4.47 -29.55 6.73
CA GLN A 273 5.52 -30.38 7.31
C GLN A 273 6.10 -31.35 6.26
N VAL A 274 5.24 -31.96 5.43
CA VAL A 274 5.69 -32.79 4.29
C VAL A 274 6.53 -31.97 3.32
N ILE A 275 6.13 -30.74 2.95
CA ILE A 275 6.93 -29.85 2.10
C ILE A 275 8.29 -29.57 2.75
N PHE A 276 8.32 -29.30 4.05
CA PHE A 276 9.57 -29.08 4.75
C PHE A 276 10.50 -30.31 4.67
N ASP A 277 9.97 -31.49 4.97
CA ASP A 277 10.77 -32.71 5.08
C ASP A 277 11.20 -33.27 3.71
N THR A 278 10.38 -33.13 2.67
CA THR A 278 10.65 -33.67 1.33
C THR A 278 11.40 -32.68 0.44
N VAL A 279 11.14 -31.37 0.60
CA VAL A 279 11.62 -30.34 -0.31
C VAL A 279 12.68 -29.43 0.30
N ILE A 280 12.49 -28.94 1.53
CA ILE A 280 13.39 -27.96 2.16
C ILE A 280 14.58 -28.63 2.84
N SER A 281 14.36 -29.78 3.48
CA SER A 281 15.40 -30.50 4.23
C SER A 281 16.37 -31.30 3.37
N LYS A 282 16.04 -31.50 2.09
CA LYS A 282 16.77 -32.35 1.16
C LYS A 282 17.65 -31.55 0.22
N ASP A 283 18.72 -32.17 -0.26
CA ASP A 283 19.51 -31.64 -1.37
C ASP A 283 18.76 -31.75 -2.70
N ASN A 284 19.29 -31.07 -3.71
CA ASN A 284 18.68 -31.03 -5.03
C ASN A 284 18.80 -32.31 -5.83
N ALA A 285 19.89 -33.06 -5.65
CA ALA A 285 20.08 -34.32 -6.34
C ALA A 285 18.95 -35.28 -5.95
N HIS A 286 18.56 -35.28 -4.69
CA HIS A 286 17.43 -36.04 -4.17
C HIS A 286 16.10 -35.51 -4.71
N VAL A 287 15.84 -34.21 -4.59
CA VAL A 287 14.60 -33.58 -5.08
C VAL A 287 14.37 -33.84 -6.57
N SER A 288 15.41 -33.69 -7.39
CA SER A 288 15.30 -33.78 -8.85
C SER A 288 15.08 -35.21 -9.36
N GLN A 289 15.35 -36.19 -8.51
CA GLN A 289 15.09 -37.61 -8.77
C GLN A 289 13.77 -38.09 -8.15
N ASP A 290 13.26 -37.39 -7.14
CA ASP A 290 12.01 -37.73 -6.47
C ASP A 290 10.78 -37.15 -7.18
N THR A 291 9.95 -38.04 -7.73
CA THR A 291 8.74 -37.65 -8.47
C THR A 291 7.70 -36.96 -7.58
N GLU A 292 7.65 -37.29 -6.28
CA GLU A 292 6.72 -36.65 -5.34
C GLU A 292 7.11 -35.19 -5.08
N SER A 293 8.39 -34.95 -4.75
CA SER A 293 8.95 -33.60 -4.59
C SER A 293 8.76 -32.73 -5.83
N LEU A 294 8.92 -33.29 -7.02
CA LEU A 294 8.73 -32.56 -8.28
C LEU A 294 7.27 -32.19 -8.54
N THR A 295 6.36 -33.12 -8.27
CA THR A 295 4.92 -32.88 -8.37
C THR A 295 4.52 -31.73 -7.46
N TRP A 296 5.10 -31.68 -6.26
CA TRP A 296 4.87 -30.62 -5.31
C TRP A 296 5.29 -29.24 -5.81
N LEU A 297 6.48 -29.15 -6.37
CA LEU A 297 7.09 -27.90 -6.82
C LEU A 297 6.34 -27.25 -7.96
N ARG A 298 5.75 -28.05 -8.84
CA ARG A 298 4.86 -27.57 -9.90
C ARG A 298 3.57 -26.94 -9.35
N GLN A 299 3.13 -27.41 -8.19
CA GLN A 299 1.85 -27.00 -7.62
C GLN A 299 1.95 -25.78 -6.71
N ILE A 300 3.14 -25.37 -6.26
CA ILE A 300 3.33 -24.26 -5.32
C ILE A 300 3.96 -23.02 -5.97
N GLY A 301 3.66 -21.83 -5.44
CA GLY A 301 4.21 -20.55 -5.91
C GLY A 301 3.39 -19.85 -7.00
N SER A 302 3.96 -18.75 -7.51
CA SER A 302 3.38 -17.87 -8.54
C SER A 302 3.23 -18.56 -9.90
N ASP A 303 2.42 -17.99 -10.80
CA ASP A 303 2.28 -18.42 -12.19
C ASP A 303 3.49 -18.04 -13.05
N LEU A 304 4.17 -16.93 -12.76
CA LEU A 304 5.35 -16.43 -13.51
C LEU A 304 6.35 -15.72 -12.58
N ASN A 305 7.00 -16.46 -11.69
CA ASN A 305 8.18 -16.01 -10.91
C ASN A 305 8.03 -14.77 -9.99
N ILE A 306 6.81 -14.37 -9.64
CA ILE A 306 6.56 -13.26 -8.69
C ILE A 306 5.82 -13.81 -7.48
N ASN A 307 6.57 -14.18 -6.44
CA ASN A 307 5.98 -14.78 -5.24
C ASN A 307 5.47 -13.66 -4.31
N ALA A 308 4.15 -13.61 -4.15
CA ALA A 308 3.50 -12.78 -3.15
C ALA A 308 3.21 -13.62 -1.89
N PHE A 309 3.47 -13.06 -0.71
CA PHE A 309 3.19 -13.69 0.58
C PHE A 309 2.96 -12.64 1.66
N ALA A 310 2.34 -13.05 2.76
CA ALA A 310 2.09 -12.19 3.90
C ALA A 310 2.46 -12.90 5.21
N ILE A 311 2.78 -12.10 6.22
CA ILE A 311 3.29 -12.57 7.51
C ILE A 311 2.32 -12.10 8.59
N ASN A 312 2.02 -13.00 9.53
CA ASN A 312 1.30 -12.67 10.76
C ASN A 312 2.01 -13.31 11.95
N TRP A 313 1.59 -12.99 13.17
CA TRP A 313 2.35 -13.34 14.37
C TRP A 313 1.48 -13.75 15.56
N TYR A 314 2.08 -14.52 16.47
CA TYR A 314 1.46 -14.99 17.71
C TYR A 314 1.89 -14.13 18.89
N ARG A 315 0.92 -13.78 19.72
CA ARG A 315 1.13 -13.14 21.02
C ARG A 315 1.83 -14.09 21.98
N GLU A 316 2.39 -13.56 23.08
CA GLU A 316 3.06 -14.37 24.12
C GLU A 316 2.16 -15.39 24.84
N ASN A 317 0.84 -15.29 24.65
CA ASN A 317 -0.14 -16.24 25.17
C ASN A 317 -0.48 -17.34 24.15
N GLY A 318 0.14 -17.34 22.97
CA GLY A 318 -0.04 -18.32 21.91
C GLY A 318 -1.23 -18.04 20.99
N LYS A 319 -1.96 -16.94 21.21
CA LYS A 319 -3.06 -16.52 20.33
C LYS A 319 -2.52 -15.77 19.11
N LEU A 320 -2.98 -16.16 17.93
CA LEU A 320 -2.65 -15.48 16.68
C LEU A 320 -3.22 -14.05 16.68
N ASN A 321 -2.46 -13.10 16.16
CA ASN A 321 -2.92 -11.74 15.94
C ASN A 321 -4.08 -11.72 14.92
N THR A 322 -5.12 -10.95 15.23
CA THR A 322 -6.32 -10.79 14.39
C THR A 322 -6.50 -9.35 13.89
N ASP A 323 -5.59 -8.45 14.27
CA ASP A 323 -5.60 -7.02 13.92
C ASP A 323 -4.78 -6.79 12.65
N LEU A 324 -5.42 -6.29 11.58
CA LEU A 324 -4.79 -6.09 10.28
C LEU A 324 -3.66 -5.06 10.35
N GLU A 325 -3.85 -3.97 11.09
CA GLU A 325 -2.85 -2.91 11.21
C GLU A 325 -1.56 -3.44 11.85
N GLU A 326 -1.66 -4.38 12.78
CA GLU A 326 -0.49 -5.01 13.41
C GLU A 326 0.20 -6.03 12.52
N ALA A 327 -0.55 -6.71 11.65
CA ALA A 327 0.07 -7.54 10.61
C ALA A 327 0.80 -6.67 9.58
N ASN A 328 0.16 -5.59 9.13
CA ASN A 328 0.75 -4.60 8.23
C ASN A 328 1.99 -3.93 8.85
N TYR A 329 1.94 -3.60 10.15
CA TYR A 329 3.06 -3.03 10.89
C TYR A 329 4.26 -3.97 10.91
N LEU A 330 4.06 -5.26 11.21
CA LEU A 330 5.11 -6.27 11.13
C LEU A 330 5.71 -6.35 9.72
N MET A 331 4.87 -6.48 8.69
CA MET A 331 5.34 -6.61 7.30
C MET A 331 6.10 -5.38 6.84
N ARG A 332 5.62 -4.17 7.16
CA ARG A 332 6.34 -2.91 6.88
C ARG A 332 7.73 -2.91 7.50
N ARG A 333 7.86 -3.34 8.76
CA ARG A 333 9.16 -3.37 9.46
C ARG A 333 10.10 -4.39 8.85
N VAL A 334 9.62 -5.60 8.57
CA VAL A 334 10.41 -6.64 7.88
C VAL A 334 10.91 -6.12 6.53
N VAL A 335 10.04 -5.49 5.73
CA VAL A 335 10.43 -4.93 4.43
C VAL A 335 11.40 -3.77 4.60
N ASN A 336 11.20 -2.85 5.54
CA ASN A 336 12.11 -1.73 5.79
C ASN A 336 13.52 -2.20 6.21
N ARG A 337 13.64 -3.35 6.89
CA ARG A 337 14.93 -3.98 7.22
C ARG A 337 15.58 -4.67 6.02
N LEU A 338 14.77 -5.08 5.04
CA LEU A 338 15.15 -5.87 3.87
C LEU A 338 14.98 -5.08 2.56
N SER A 339 15.04 -3.75 2.62
CA SER A 339 14.95 -2.85 1.47
C SER A 339 15.61 -1.51 1.76
N ILE A 340 15.86 -0.72 0.71
CA ILE A 340 16.39 0.64 0.83
C ILE A 340 15.23 1.58 0.57
N THR A 341 14.71 2.20 1.62
CA THR A 341 13.60 3.16 1.57
C THR A 341 14.03 4.59 1.90
N LYS A 342 15.30 4.78 2.29
CA LYS A 342 15.88 6.07 2.66
C LYS A 342 17.23 6.24 1.98
N SER A 343 17.58 7.48 1.66
CA SER A 343 18.90 7.82 1.13
C SER A 343 20.02 7.42 2.09
N SER A 344 19.75 7.39 3.41
CA SER A 344 20.69 6.96 4.45
C SER A 344 21.02 5.48 4.51
N GLY A 345 20.26 4.61 3.85
CA GLY A 345 20.43 3.16 3.93
C GLY A 345 21.71 2.67 3.25
N ASN A 346 22.50 1.83 3.92
CA ASN A 346 23.66 1.18 3.31
C ASN A 346 23.21 -0.09 2.54
N PRO A 347 23.27 -0.11 1.18
CA PRO A 347 22.89 -1.28 0.39
C PRO A 347 23.68 -2.54 0.74
N SER A 348 24.92 -2.38 1.23
CA SER A 348 25.83 -3.51 1.47
C SER A 348 25.52 -4.28 2.75
N GLU A 349 24.68 -3.72 3.63
CA GLU A 349 24.28 -4.34 4.90
C GLU A 349 22.99 -5.15 4.80
N ILE A 350 22.30 -5.09 3.66
CA ILE A 350 21.01 -5.74 3.46
C ILE A 350 21.25 -7.15 2.89
N PRO A 351 20.91 -8.21 3.63
CA PRO A 351 21.19 -9.58 3.21
C PRO A 351 20.26 -10.09 2.10
N LEU A 352 19.05 -9.51 2.02
CA LEU A 352 18.01 -9.88 1.06
C LEU A 352 17.18 -8.64 0.72
N PHE A 353 16.93 -8.44 -0.57
CA PHE A 353 16.03 -7.38 -1.04
C PHE A 353 14.63 -7.93 -1.27
N LEU A 354 13.67 -7.43 -0.51
CA LEU A 354 12.25 -7.68 -0.70
C LEU A 354 11.54 -6.39 -1.09
N THR A 355 10.51 -6.54 -1.91
CA THR A 355 9.61 -5.44 -2.24
C THR A 355 8.28 -5.68 -1.55
N SER A 356 7.40 -4.67 -1.58
CA SER A 356 6.08 -4.80 -0.99
C SER A 356 5.06 -4.01 -1.77
N THR A 357 3.81 -4.35 -1.55
CA THR A 357 2.64 -3.77 -2.21
C THR A 357 1.45 -3.80 -1.26
N GLN A 358 0.33 -3.20 -1.67
CA GLN A 358 -0.91 -3.18 -0.91
C GLN A 358 -2.03 -3.79 -1.73
N PHE A 359 -2.72 -4.77 -1.16
CA PHE A 359 -3.92 -5.36 -1.73
C PHE A 359 -5.12 -4.60 -1.16
N GLU A 360 -5.51 -3.56 -1.88
CA GLU A 360 -6.66 -2.73 -1.56
C GLU A 360 -7.96 -3.50 -1.82
N PRO A 361 -8.85 -3.70 -0.83
CA PRO A 361 -10.15 -4.32 -1.06
C PRO A 361 -11.00 -3.60 -2.12
N ALA A 362 -10.77 -2.30 -2.35
CA ALA A 362 -11.41 -1.55 -3.43
C ALA A 362 -11.03 -2.06 -4.84
N LEU A 363 -9.80 -2.55 -5.02
CA LEU A 363 -9.29 -3.06 -6.30
C LEU A 363 -9.34 -4.59 -6.39
N TYR A 364 -8.88 -5.26 -5.33
CA TYR A 364 -8.78 -6.72 -5.24
C TYR A 364 -10.08 -7.40 -4.80
N GLY A 365 -11.04 -6.64 -4.24
CA GLY A 365 -12.32 -7.15 -3.79
C GLY A 365 -12.19 -8.33 -2.82
N GLN A 366 -12.97 -9.39 -3.08
CA GLN A 366 -12.97 -10.61 -2.28
C GLN A 366 -11.60 -11.31 -2.25
N CYS A 367 -10.72 -11.05 -3.22
CA CYS A 367 -9.38 -11.65 -3.27
C CYS A 367 -8.53 -11.21 -2.07
N ALA A 368 -8.54 -9.92 -1.73
CA ALA A 368 -7.82 -9.40 -0.57
C ALA A 368 -8.44 -9.92 0.74
N GLN A 369 -9.77 -9.88 0.85
CA GLN A 369 -10.49 -10.35 2.04
C GLN A 369 -10.25 -11.83 2.34
N ASN A 370 -10.23 -12.68 1.31
CA ASN A 370 -9.92 -14.09 1.49
C ASN A 370 -8.46 -14.30 1.89
N PHE A 371 -7.54 -13.48 1.40
CA PHE A 371 -6.15 -13.56 1.82
C PHE A 371 -5.96 -13.12 3.28
N MET A 372 -6.70 -12.09 3.75
CA MET A 372 -6.77 -11.72 5.16
C MET A 372 -7.28 -12.88 6.03
N GLN A 373 -8.35 -13.55 5.62
CA GLN A 373 -8.90 -14.71 6.36
C GLN A 373 -7.88 -15.85 6.47
N ARG A 374 -7.17 -16.16 5.38
CA ARG A 374 -6.09 -17.17 5.35
C ARG A 374 -4.93 -16.84 6.30
N LEU A 375 -4.70 -15.55 6.60
CA LEU A 375 -3.73 -15.09 7.61
C LEU A 375 -4.29 -15.12 9.04
N GLY A 376 -5.55 -15.53 9.24
CA GLY A 376 -6.24 -15.47 10.53
C GLY A 376 -6.67 -14.05 10.95
N LEU A 377 -6.74 -13.12 10.00
CA LEU A 377 -7.18 -11.75 10.24
C LEU A 377 -8.68 -11.61 9.98
N ASN A 378 -9.32 -10.66 10.66
CA ASN A 378 -10.69 -10.28 10.36
C ASN A 378 -10.72 -9.51 9.03
N ALA A 379 -11.49 -9.99 8.05
CA ALA A 379 -11.66 -9.27 6.79
C ALA A 379 -12.30 -7.89 7.05
N CYS A 380 -11.66 -6.85 6.51
CA CYS A 380 -12.15 -5.48 6.63
C CYS A 380 -11.88 -4.70 5.32
N ALA A 381 -12.29 -3.43 5.27
CA ALA A 381 -12.15 -2.58 4.10
C ALA A 381 -10.75 -1.95 3.95
N GLN A 382 -9.87 -2.10 4.94
CA GLN A 382 -8.52 -1.54 4.92
C GLN A 382 -7.56 -2.39 4.09
N ASP A 383 -6.49 -1.76 3.63
CA ASP A 383 -5.53 -2.37 2.71
C ASP A 383 -4.65 -3.40 3.41
N LEU A 384 -4.46 -4.57 2.78
CA LEU A 384 -3.54 -5.60 3.26
C LEU A 384 -2.16 -5.38 2.67
N TRP A 385 -1.14 -5.20 3.50
CA TRP A 385 0.23 -5.20 3.04
C TRP A 385 0.64 -6.60 2.61
N VAL A 386 1.30 -6.71 1.45
CA VAL A 386 1.82 -7.98 0.92
C VAL A 386 3.29 -7.82 0.59
N VAL A 387 4.08 -8.81 0.96
CA VAL A 387 5.50 -8.88 0.63
C VAL A 387 5.66 -9.59 -0.71
N ARG A 388 6.50 -9.04 -1.58
CA ARG A 388 6.69 -9.48 -2.96
C ARG A 388 8.15 -9.79 -3.23
N ASN A 389 8.38 -10.99 -3.76
CA ASN A 389 9.67 -11.51 -4.18
C ASN A 389 9.62 -11.83 -5.69
N VAL A 390 10.23 -10.97 -6.50
CA VAL A 390 10.39 -11.18 -7.96
C VAL A 390 11.70 -11.94 -8.20
N VAL A 391 11.62 -13.09 -8.87
CA VAL A 391 12.77 -13.96 -9.08
C VAL A 391 13.20 -13.96 -10.54
N MET A 392 14.28 -13.23 -10.80
CA MET A 392 14.93 -13.16 -12.12
C MET A 392 16.34 -13.73 -12.12
N SER A 393 16.92 -14.09 -10.98
CA SER A 393 18.28 -14.62 -10.95
C SER A 393 18.29 -16.04 -11.56
N PRO A 394 19.01 -16.26 -12.67
CA PRO A 394 19.24 -17.60 -13.20
C PRO A 394 20.47 -18.27 -12.57
N PHE A 395 21.19 -17.54 -11.72
CA PHE A 395 22.45 -18.03 -11.17
C PHE A 395 22.17 -19.07 -10.10
N PRO A 396 22.81 -20.25 -10.18
CA PRO A 396 22.82 -21.18 -9.07
C PRO A 396 23.48 -20.48 -7.89
N THR A 397 22.70 -20.29 -6.83
CA THR A 397 23.22 -19.75 -5.57
C THR A 397 23.82 -20.92 -4.80
N ASP A 398 25.05 -21.28 -5.16
CA ASP A 398 25.81 -22.39 -4.58
C ASP A 398 26.03 -22.21 -3.05
N GLN A 399 26.41 -23.30 -2.36
CA GLN A 399 26.84 -23.32 -0.96
C GLN A 399 25.80 -22.84 0.08
N ASP A 400 24.62 -23.45 0.10
CA ASP A 400 23.58 -23.19 1.10
C ASP A 400 23.08 -21.72 1.16
N PHE A 401 23.29 -20.96 0.08
CA PHE A 401 22.98 -19.53 0.02
C PHE A 401 21.49 -19.25 0.24
N ILE A 402 20.58 -20.00 -0.41
CA ILE A 402 19.14 -19.81 -0.21
C ILE A 402 18.74 -20.09 1.25
N ARG A 403 19.26 -21.16 1.86
CA ARG A 403 19.00 -21.44 3.27
C ARG A 403 19.52 -20.30 4.15
N THR A 404 20.70 -19.78 3.84
CA THR A 404 21.30 -18.63 4.53
C THR A 404 20.40 -17.41 4.46
N ILE A 405 19.99 -16.96 3.27
CA ILE A 405 19.12 -15.78 3.13
C ILE A 405 17.72 -16.01 3.74
N MET A 406 17.18 -17.23 3.70
CA MET A 406 15.88 -17.55 4.29
C MET A 406 15.96 -17.60 5.82
N LYS A 407 17.11 -18.01 6.37
CA LYS A 407 17.39 -17.92 7.80
C LYS A 407 17.55 -16.47 8.25
N GLU A 408 18.24 -15.64 7.48
CA GLU A 408 18.30 -14.19 7.75
C GLU A 408 16.90 -13.56 7.71
N LEU A 409 16.05 -13.95 6.75
CA LEU A 409 14.64 -13.55 6.72
C LEU A 409 13.89 -14.01 7.98
N GLU A 410 14.04 -15.28 8.40
CA GLU A 410 13.42 -15.79 9.62
C GLU A 410 13.89 -15.02 10.86
N ASP A 411 15.19 -14.76 10.99
CA ASP A 411 15.79 -14.04 12.11
C ASP A 411 15.29 -12.59 12.17
N VAL A 412 15.15 -11.92 11.02
CA VAL A 412 14.53 -10.59 10.93
C VAL A 412 13.06 -10.65 11.34
N ILE A 413 12.28 -11.60 10.82
CA ILE A 413 10.87 -11.77 11.20
C ILE A 413 10.74 -11.97 12.72
N ILE A 414 11.54 -12.88 13.30
CA ILE A 414 11.50 -13.16 14.74
C ILE A 414 11.82 -11.90 15.55
N LYS A 415 12.87 -11.15 15.19
CA LYS A 415 13.23 -9.90 15.87
C LYS A 415 12.08 -8.90 15.82
N GLU A 416 11.48 -8.69 14.64
CA GLU A 416 10.35 -7.76 14.48
C GLU A 416 9.06 -8.25 15.17
N VAL A 417 8.87 -9.56 15.32
CA VAL A 417 7.77 -10.12 16.11
C VAL A 417 7.92 -9.80 17.59
N GLU A 418 9.12 -9.86 18.16
CA GLU A 418 9.33 -9.47 19.57
C GLU A 418 9.01 -7.98 19.80
N TRP A 419 9.35 -7.10 18.85
CA TRP A 419 8.90 -5.71 18.86
C TRP A 419 7.37 -5.59 18.80
N CYS A 420 6.71 -6.37 17.95
CA CYS A 420 5.24 -6.39 17.86
C CYS A 420 4.59 -6.91 19.15
N ARG A 421 5.19 -7.90 19.81
CA ARG A 421 4.75 -8.42 21.12
C ARG A 421 4.85 -7.35 22.20
N GLU A 422 5.95 -6.61 22.28
CA GLU A 422 6.11 -5.50 23.23
C GLU A 422 5.08 -4.39 22.97
N ARG A 423 4.91 -3.98 21.71
CA ARG A 423 3.92 -2.99 21.27
C ARG A 423 2.50 -3.34 21.69
N ASN A 424 2.17 -4.63 21.60
CA ASN A 424 0.84 -5.18 21.81
C ASN A 424 0.66 -5.88 23.16
N SER A 425 1.61 -5.68 24.10
CA SER A 425 1.53 -6.29 25.41
C SER A 425 0.35 -5.72 26.20
N PRO A 426 -0.48 -6.58 26.83
CA PRO A 426 -1.57 -6.15 27.71
C PRO A 426 -1.08 -5.79 29.11
N ASP A 427 0.24 -5.71 29.33
CA ASP A 427 0.83 -5.39 30.63
C ASP A 427 0.33 -4.05 31.18
N ASP A 428 0.44 -3.93 32.50
CA ASP A 428 0.13 -2.70 33.21
C ASP A 428 0.99 -1.55 32.66
N LYS A 429 0.36 -0.42 32.31
CA LYS A 429 1.04 0.78 31.81
C LYS A 429 0.61 2.00 32.61
N GLU A 430 1.47 3.02 32.66
CA GLU A 430 1.08 4.30 33.23
C GLU A 430 -0.08 4.89 32.43
N VAL A 431 -1.13 5.30 33.14
CA VAL A 431 -2.33 5.90 32.56
C VAL A 431 -2.34 7.39 32.83
N GLU A 432 -2.71 8.17 31.81
CA GLU A 432 -2.86 9.63 31.90
C GLU A 432 -4.25 10.04 31.41
N PHE A 433 -4.91 10.88 32.21
CA PHE A 433 -6.24 11.40 31.90
C PHE A 433 -6.25 12.92 32.04
N LEU A 434 -6.92 13.63 31.14
CA LEU A 434 -7.23 15.05 31.31
C LEU A 434 -8.46 15.19 32.21
N LEU A 435 -8.38 16.05 33.22
CA LEU A 435 -9.50 16.33 34.11
C LEU A 435 -10.40 17.42 33.51
N ARG A 436 -11.67 17.07 33.33
CA ARG A 436 -12.72 17.96 32.83
C ARG A 436 -13.76 18.20 33.91
N GLY A 437 -14.34 19.40 33.92
CA GLY A 437 -15.34 19.82 34.91
C GLY A 437 -14.77 20.17 36.29
N THR A 438 -15.53 20.92 37.07
CA THR A 438 -15.21 21.35 38.44
C THR A 438 -16.31 21.01 39.44
N ASP A 439 -17.55 20.89 38.98
CA ASP A 439 -18.69 20.43 39.75
C ASP A 439 -18.75 18.90 39.79
N GLU A 440 -18.84 18.26 38.63
CA GLU A 440 -18.57 16.84 38.42
C GLU A 440 -17.23 16.71 37.69
N VAL A 441 -16.45 15.70 38.06
CA VAL A 441 -15.11 15.49 37.46
C VAL A 441 -15.21 14.36 36.46
N PHE A 442 -14.77 14.63 35.23
CA PHE A 442 -14.65 13.65 34.17
C PHE A 442 -13.18 13.46 33.81
N LEU A 443 -12.83 12.25 33.40
CA LEU A 443 -11.50 11.86 32.97
C LEU A 443 -11.56 11.55 31.47
N ASP A 444 -10.83 12.33 30.68
CA ASP A 444 -10.67 12.13 29.24
C ASP A 444 -9.31 11.47 28.99
N PHE A 445 -9.33 10.21 28.57
CA PHE A 445 -8.12 9.39 28.48
C PHE A 445 -7.22 9.82 27.33
N GLN A 446 -5.91 9.91 27.58
CA GLN A 446 -4.93 10.24 26.54
C GLN A 446 -4.63 8.99 25.71
N THR A 447 -5.37 8.87 24.60
CA THR A 447 -5.35 7.71 23.71
C THR A 447 -4.18 7.74 22.72
N SER A 448 -3.83 6.57 22.18
CA SER A 448 -2.86 6.41 21.09
C SER A 448 -3.32 5.31 20.13
N PHE A 449 -3.16 5.51 18.82
CA PHE A 449 -3.43 4.47 17.82
C PHE A 449 -2.35 3.37 17.82
N HIS A 450 -1.17 3.63 18.38
CA HIS A 450 -0.02 2.76 18.21
C HIS A 450 0.34 1.94 19.45
N ARG A 451 -0.21 2.26 20.62
CA ARG A 451 0.00 1.51 21.87
C ARG A 451 -1.24 0.70 22.25
N ALA A 452 -1.14 -0.64 22.30
CA ALA A 452 -2.33 -1.49 22.45
C ALA A 452 -3.19 -1.19 23.69
N THR A 453 -2.58 -0.90 24.84
CA THR A 453 -3.34 -0.50 26.05
C THR A 453 -3.96 0.88 25.95
N GLN A 454 -3.52 1.73 25.03
CA GLN A 454 -4.04 3.09 24.82
C GLN A 454 -4.93 3.23 23.56
N ARG A 455 -5.14 2.14 22.80
CA ARG A 455 -6.01 2.07 21.60
C ARG A 455 -7.49 2.03 21.95
N GLN A 456 -7.93 2.95 22.81
CA GLN A 456 -9.31 3.03 23.22
C GLN A 456 -9.66 4.45 23.62
N GLN A 457 -10.71 5.02 23.05
CA GLN A 457 -11.26 6.30 23.47
C GLN A 457 -12.15 6.10 24.69
N ILE A 458 -11.73 6.66 25.81
CA ILE A 458 -12.38 6.46 27.12
C ILE A 458 -12.68 7.81 27.76
N ILE A 459 -13.92 7.96 28.20
CA ILE A 459 -14.37 9.06 29.04
C ILE A 459 -15.02 8.45 30.28
N LEU A 460 -14.51 8.78 31.47
CA LEU A 460 -15.03 8.27 32.75
C LEU A 460 -15.54 9.41 33.62
N ALA A 461 -16.58 9.15 34.40
CA ALA A 461 -16.92 10.00 35.53
C ALA A 461 -16.13 9.56 36.77
N ALA A 462 -15.59 10.51 37.52
CA ALA A 462 -14.73 10.26 38.67
C ALA A 462 -15.12 11.12 39.88
N GLN A 463 -14.76 10.62 41.06
CA GLN A 463 -14.89 11.30 42.34
C GLN A 463 -13.49 11.55 42.92
N LEU A 464 -13.27 12.79 43.35
CA LEU A 464 -12.08 13.21 44.09
C LEU A 464 -12.47 13.43 45.55
N GLU A 465 -11.54 13.18 46.47
CA GLU A 465 -11.68 13.59 47.86
C GLU A 465 -11.84 15.11 47.96
N GLU A 466 -12.58 15.61 48.95
CA GLU A 466 -12.93 17.04 49.07
C GLU A 466 -11.73 17.98 49.03
N ASP A 467 -10.65 17.65 49.74
CA ASP A 467 -9.45 18.48 49.78
C ASP A 467 -8.66 18.41 48.45
N THR A 468 -8.61 17.23 47.82
CA THR A 468 -8.05 17.08 46.46
C THR A 468 -8.85 17.90 45.46
N LYS A 469 -10.18 17.86 45.53
CA LYS A 469 -11.07 18.60 44.63
C LYS A 469 -10.86 20.11 44.75
N LYS A 470 -10.76 20.64 45.98
CA LYS A 470 -10.43 22.05 46.22
C LYS A 470 -9.09 22.43 45.61
N ASN A 471 -8.06 21.60 45.78
CA ASN A 471 -6.74 21.85 45.21
C ASN A 471 -6.75 21.81 43.68
N TYR A 472 -7.48 20.86 43.08
CA TYR A 472 -7.70 20.79 41.63
C TYR A 472 -8.41 22.03 41.08
N ILE A 473 -9.47 22.50 41.74
CA ILE A 473 -10.18 23.72 41.35
C ILE A 473 -9.25 24.94 41.43
N ASN A 474 -8.40 25.02 42.46
CA ASN A 474 -7.42 26.09 42.58
C ASN A 474 -6.35 26.03 41.48
N LEU A 475 -5.89 24.83 41.10
CA LEU A 475 -4.98 24.64 39.97
C LEU A 475 -5.62 25.11 38.66
N LYS A 476 -6.87 24.71 38.40
CA LYS A 476 -7.61 25.11 37.18
C LYS A 476 -7.85 26.62 37.10
N LYS A 477 -8.07 27.28 38.24
CA LYS A 477 -8.16 28.76 38.30
C LYS A 477 -6.81 29.43 38.04
N LYS A 478 -5.71 28.84 38.52
CA LYS A 478 -4.36 29.38 38.35
C LYS A 478 -3.86 29.22 36.91
N TYR A 479 -4.21 28.12 36.25
CA TYR A 479 -3.81 27.79 34.88
C TYR A 479 -5.04 27.59 33.99
N PRO A 480 -5.78 28.67 33.66
CA PRO A 480 -7.06 28.57 32.96
C PRO A 480 -6.97 28.13 31.48
N MET A 481 -5.78 28.22 30.89
CA MET A 481 -5.52 27.86 29.48
C MET A 481 -4.69 26.56 29.35
N GLN A 482 -4.22 25.99 30.45
CA GLN A 482 -3.39 24.78 30.39
C GLN A 482 -4.19 23.54 30.74
N ASP A 483 -3.82 22.43 30.11
CA ASP A 483 -4.36 21.12 30.44
C ASP A 483 -4.05 20.77 31.90
N ILE A 484 -5.03 20.26 32.62
CA ILE A 484 -4.82 19.64 33.92
C ILE A 484 -4.94 18.13 33.75
N ALA A 485 -3.88 17.38 34.05
CA ALA A 485 -3.86 15.93 33.88
C ALA A 485 -3.64 15.20 35.21
N PHE A 486 -4.20 14.00 35.30
CA PHE A 486 -3.93 13.00 36.32
C PHE A 486 -3.06 11.91 35.71
N ARG A 487 -1.92 11.63 36.34
CA ARG A 487 -1.03 10.53 35.98
C ARG A 487 -0.98 9.51 37.10
N SER A 488 -1.17 8.23 36.78
CA SER A 488 -1.05 7.16 37.77
C SER A 488 0.38 7.07 38.33
N LYS A 489 0.50 6.67 39.60
CA LYS A 489 1.78 6.45 40.26
C LYS A 489 2.41 5.12 39.86
N ASN A 490 1.56 4.10 39.73
CA ASN A 490 1.94 2.76 39.31
C ASN A 490 1.29 2.46 37.95
N PRO A 491 1.85 1.52 37.18
CA PRO A 491 1.19 0.99 36.01
C PRO A 491 -0.17 0.37 36.38
N GLU A 492 -1.17 0.55 35.53
CA GLU A 492 -2.54 0.05 35.73
C GLU A 492 -3.00 -0.81 34.54
N ASN A 493 -3.82 -1.83 34.83
CA ASN A 493 -4.45 -2.65 33.82
C ASN A 493 -5.77 -2.04 33.35
N LEU A 494 -5.79 -1.48 32.13
CA LEU A 494 -6.96 -0.77 31.62
C LEU A 494 -8.17 -1.70 31.39
N GLU A 495 -7.95 -2.92 30.90
CA GLU A 495 -9.04 -3.88 30.66
C GLU A 495 -9.74 -4.27 31.97
N LYS A 496 -8.95 -4.56 33.02
CA LYS A 496 -9.46 -4.84 34.37
C LYS A 496 -10.20 -3.64 34.96
N MET A 497 -9.68 -2.43 34.77
CA MET A 497 -10.32 -1.18 35.20
C MET A 497 -11.69 -1.04 34.53
N MET A 498 -11.76 -1.14 33.21
CA MET A 498 -13.00 -1.01 32.44
C MET A 498 -14.01 -2.11 32.78
N THR A 499 -13.56 -3.35 32.95
CA THR A 499 -14.42 -4.49 33.35
C THR A 499 -14.97 -4.31 34.77
N THR A 500 -14.19 -3.74 35.69
CA THR A 500 -14.65 -3.48 37.06
C THR A 500 -15.75 -2.41 37.07
N ILE A 501 -15.56 -1.34 36.30
CA ILE A 501 -16.51 -0.22 36.23
C ILE A 501 -17.80 -0.63 35.49
N SER A 502 -17.70 -1.46 34.44
CA SER A 502 -18.88 -1.96 33.72
C SER A 502 -19.76 -2.87 34.59
N GLN A 503 -19.19 -3.53 35.60
CA GLN A 503 -19.94 -4.30 36.61
C GLN A 503 -20.56 -3.42 37.71
N GLY A 504 -20.48 -2.09 37.60
CA GLY A 504 -21.04 -1.14 38.57
C GLY A 504 -20.18 -0.95 39.83
N LYS A 505 -18.94 -1.44 39.84
CA LYS A 505 -18.00 -1.24 40.95
C LYS A 505 -17.08 -0.05 40.66
N SER A 506 -16.73 0.73 41.67
CA SER A 506 -15.74 1.79 41.51
C SER A 506 -14.31 1.24 41.50
N TYR A 507 -13.44 1.83 40.69
CA TYR A 507 -12.00 1.52 40.65
C TYR A 507 -11.20 2.74 41.12
N THR A 508 -10.23 2.56 42.01
CA THR A 508 -9.44 3.67 42.57
C THR A 508 -8.01 3.58 42.09
N VAL A 509 -7.50 4.67 41.50
CA VAL A 509 -6.11 4.79 41.05
C VAL A 509 -5.39 5.84 41.89
N HIS A 510 -4.21 5.50 42.38
CA HIS A 510 -3.33 6.42 43.09
C HIS A 510 -2.38 7.10 42.11
N GLY A 511 -2.18 8.41 42.26
CA GLY A 511 -1.37 9.18 41.33
C GLY A 511 -1.25 10.64 41.73
N LYS A 512 -0.99 11.48 40.75
CA LYS A 512 -0.81 12.92 40.95
C LYS A 512 -1.55 13.73 39.91
N ILE A 513 -2.11 14.87 40.34
CA ILE A 513 -2.74 15.88 39.48
C ILE A 513 -1.80 17.07 39.33
N GLY A 514 -1.63 17.57 38.11
CA GLY A 514 -0.82 18.75 37.82
C GLY A 514 -1.27 19.47 36.55
N ALA A 515 -0.88 20.75 36.43
CA ALA A 515 -0.97 21.47 35.17
C ALA A 515 0.12 20.95 34.22
N ARG A 516 -0.23 20.66 32.98
CA ARG A 516 0.63 19.99 32.00
C ARG A 516 1.09 20.98 30.93
N GLU A 517 2.37 20.91 30.59
CA GLU A 517 2.95 21.56 29.42
C GLU A 517 3.82 20.52 28.69
N GLY A 518 3.39 20.10 27.50
CA GLY A 518 3.95 18.92 26.84
C GLY A 518 3.81 17.65 27.69
N LYS A 519 4.93 16.97 27.97
CA LYS A 519 4.96 15.73 28.78
C LYS A 519 5.18 15.97 30.28
N GLU A 520 5.45 17.21 30.69
CA GLU A 520 5.83 17.54 32.06
C GLU A 520 4.72 18.26 32.83
N PHE A 521 4.80 18.20 34.16
CA PHE A 521 3.93 18.99 35.04
C PHE A 521 4.63 20.27 35.46
N ILE A 522 3.93 21.39 35.29
CA ILE A 522 4.40 22.71 35.71
C ILE A 522 3.85 23.08 37.09
N GLY A 523 4.73 23.60 37.94
CA GLY A 523 4.37 24.02 39.29
C GLY A 523 4.18 22.86 40.28
N ARG A 524 3.27 23.04 41.25
CA ARG A 524 3.05 22.09 42.35
C ARG A 524 2.05 21.02 41.95
N THR A 525 2.43 19.75 42.06
CA THR A 525 1.54 18.60 41.89
C THR A 525 0.79 18.27 43.18
N VAL A 526 -0.36 17.63 43.05
CA VAL A 526 -1.20 17.16 44.15
C VAL A 526 -1.25 15.63 44.10
N GLU A 527 -0.60 14.97 45.05
CA GLU A 527 -0.73 13.52 45.24
C GLU A 527 -2.16 13.21 45.70
N CYS A 528 -2.83 12.26 45.04
CA CYS A 528 -4.21 11.93 45.33
C CYS A 528 -4.63 10.53 44.86
N SER A 529 -5.80 10.12 45.32
CA SER A 529 -6.52 8.94 44.83
C SER A 529 -7.74 9.40 44.03
N VAL A 530 -7.87 8.89 42.81
CA VAL A 530 -9.01 9.19 41.94
C VAL A 530 -9.91 7.96 41.88
N ARG A 531 -11.17 8.11 42.30
CA ARG A 531 -12.15 7.03 42.28
C ARG A 531 -13.01 7.12 41.03
N MET A 532 -12.78 6.23 40.08
CA MET A 532 -13.54 6.12 38.83
C MET A 532 -14.84 5.37 39.10
N ILE A 533 -15.98 5.95 38.74
CA ILE A 533 -17.30 5.46 39.17
C ILE A 533 -18.21 5.00 38.02
N GLN A 534 -18.05 5.56 36.82
CA GLN A 534 -18.92 5.24 35.68
C GLN A 534 -18.17 5.45 34.36
N ILE A 535 -18.45 4.59 33.38
CA ILE A 535 -18.05 4.77 31.99
C ILE A 535 -19.07 5.69 31.31
N VAL A 536 -18.61 6.82 30.78
CA VAL A 536 -19.43 7.71 29.95
C VAL A 536 -19.31 7.31 28.49
N LYS A 537 -18.08 7.08 28.02
CA LYS A 537 -17.80 6.52 26.70
C LYS A 537 -16.61 5.57 26.76
N SER A 538 -16.70 4.51 25.98
CA SER A 538 -15.66 3.52 25.77
C SER A 538 -15.77 3.00 24.34
N ARG A 539 -14.80 3.32 23.50
CA ARG A 539 -14.74 2.92 22.09
C ARG A 539 -13.35 2.36 21.78
N PRO A 540 -13.21 1.09 21.36
CA PRO A 540 -11.92 0.57 20.89
C PRO A 540 -11.52 1.26 19.59
N LEU A 541 -10.21 1.55 19.45
CA LEU A 541 -9.63 2.25 18.30
C LEU A 541 -8.79 1.32 17.41
N ASN A 542 -8.91 0.01 17.57
CA ASN A 542 -8.27 -0.98 16.68
C ASN A 542 -8.80 -0.84 15.25
N SER A 543 -8.00 -1.27 14.27
CA SER A 543 -8.35 -1.20 12.83
C SER A 543 -9.77 -1.70 12.53
N ALA A 544 -10.17 -2.83 13.10
CA ALA A 544 -11.48 -3.46 12.90
C ALA A 544 -12.68 -2.62 13.40
N ASN A 545 -12.44 -1.60 14.24
CA ASN A 545 -13.49 -0.75 14.81
C ASN A 545 -13.48 0.68 14.24
N ARG A 546 -12.59 0.98 13.28
CA ARG A 546 -12.53 2.29 12.61
C ARG A 546 -13.40 2.30 11.37
N ASP A 547 -13.95 3.46 11.07
CA ASP A 547 -14.71 3.70 9.85
C ASP A 547 -13.77 3.66 8.63
N ASP A 548 -14.31 3.39 7.45
CA ASP A 548 -13.56 3.33 6.19
C ASP A 548 -13.18 4.72 5.68
N HIS A 549 -13.98 5.73 6.00
CA HIS A 549 -13.74 7.13 5.63
C HIS A 549 -13.97 8.09 6.81
N TYR A 550 -13.35 9.27 6.74
CA TYR A 550 -13.65 10.35 7.68
C TYR A 550 -15.09 10.89 7.46
N PRO A 551 -15.72 11.47 8.49
CA PRO A 551 -17.01 12.14 8.34
C PRO A 551 -17.03 13.23 7.25
N ARG A 552 -17.86 13.02 6.23
CA ARG A 552 -17.91 13.87 5.01
C ARG A 552 -18.64 15.19 5.17
N HIS A 553 -19.58 15.26 6.11
CA HIS A 553 -20.57 16.35 6.17
C HIS A 553 -20.41 17.26 7.38
N PHE A 554 -19.77 16.78 8.44
CA PHE A 554 -19.60 17.46 9.71
C PHE A 554 -18.45 16.84 10.50
N MET A 555 -17.94 17.53 11.50
CA MET A 555 -16.98 16.99 12.48
C MET A 555 -17.72 16.62 13.78
N PRO A 556 -17.73 15.35 14.21
CA PRO A 556 -18.50 14.89 15.36
C PRO A 556 -17.72 14.87 16.69
N PHE A 557 -18.40 15.22 17.78
CA PHE A 557 -17.85 15.27 19.13
C PHE A 557 -18.80 14.56 20.11
N TYR A 558 -18.25 13.83 21.08
CA TYR A 558 -19.01 13.42 22.26
C TYR A 558 -19.30 14.65 23.12
N LEU A 559 -20.57 14.87 23.46
CA LEU A 559 -21.01 15.92 24.37
C LEU A 559 -21.39 15.29 25.72
N TYR A 560 -20.68 15.68 26.76
CA TYR A 560 -20.85 15.15 28.12
C TYR A 560 -20.66 16.27 29.15
N GLY A 561 -20.99 16.01 30.41
CA GLY A 561 -20.86 17.00 31.47
C GLY A 561 -21.96 16.91 32.51
N SER A 562 -22.08 17.98 33.29
CA SER A 562 -23.04 18.12 34.38
C SER A 562 -24.25 18.96 33.94
N GLN A 563 -25.02 19.47 34.91
CA GLN A 563 -26.13 20.39 34.65
C GLN A 563 -25.68 21.81 34.28
N ASP A 564 -24.47 22.19 34.71
CA ASP A 564 -23.97 23.57 34.64
C ASP A 564 -22.68 23.70 33.83
N GLN A 565 -21.94 22.61 33.64
CA GLN A 565 -20.71 22.58 32.84
C GLN A 565 -20.80 21.51 31.75
N TYR A 566 -20.47 21.88 30.51
CA TYR A 566 -20.50 20.99 29.35
C TYR A 566 -19.10 20.85 28.77
N HIS A 567 -18.79 19.65 28.26
CA HIS A 567 -17.49 19.27 27.74
C HIS A 567 -17.68 18.55 26.40
N ILE A 568 -16.69 18.71 25.52
CA ILE A 568 -16.65 18.01 24.23
C ILE A 568 -15.32 17.30 24.03
N SER A 569 -15.36 16.13 23.38
CA SER A 569 -14.17 15.39 22.95
C SER A 569 -14.43 14.83 21.55
N HIS A 570 -13.50 15.05 20.62
CA HIS A 570 -13.61 14.69 19.21
C HIS A 570 -13.76 13.18 19.04
N MET A 571 -14.69 12.71 18.22
CA MET A 571 -14.87 11.28 17.99
C MET A 571 -13.77 10.76 17.06
N LEU A 572 -12.93 9.84 17.55
CA LEU A 572 -11.81 9.31 16.79
C LEU A 572 -12.26 8.12 15.92
N LEU A 573 -12.87 8.42 14.77
CA LEU A 573 -13.51 7.42 13.91
C LEU A 573 -12.56 6.76 12.90
N GLN A 574 -11.52 7.48 12.49
CA GLN A 574 -10.51 6.99 11.54
C GLN A 574 -9.11 7.44 11.98
N ALA A 575 -8.05 6.79 11.50
CA ALA A 575 -6.65 7.13 11.78
C ALA A 575 -5.86 7.41 10.48
N PRO A 576 -4.85 8.31 10.50
CA PRO A 576 -4.41 9.17 11.61
C PRO A 576 -5.42 10.28 11.95
N ASN A 577 -5.50 10.72 13.20
CA ASN A 577 -6.50 11.72 13.61
C ASN A 577 -5.92 12.86 14.45
N VAL A 578 -6.73 13.85 14.82
CA VAL A 578 -6.39 14.90 15.77
C VAL A 578 -7.28 14.77 17.01
N ASN A 579 -6.67 14.85 18.19
CA ASN A 579 -7.39 14.91 19.45
C ASN A 579 -7.79 16.36 19.73
N LEU A 580 -9.08 16.66 19.62
CA LEU A 580 -9.65 17.96 19.93
C LEU A 580 -10.64 17.82 21.09
N SER A 581 -10.38 18.47 22.21
CA SER A 581 -11.32 18.50 23.33
C SER A 581 -11.39 19.88 23.96
N ALA A 582 -12.53 20.21 24.57
CA ALA A 582 -12.72 21.49 25.23
C ALA A 582 -13.59 21.37 26.48
N CYS A 583 -13.23 22.14 27.51
CA CYS A 583 -13.92 22.17 28.79
C CYS A 583 -14.78 23.43 28.95
N ASP A 584 -15.93 23.29 29.61
CA ASP A 584 -16.86 24.38 29.95
C ASP A 584 -17.34 25.18 28.73
N VAL A 585 -17.72 24.45 27.67
CA VAL A 585 -18.27 25.07 26.46
C VAL A 585 -19.61 25.73 26.74
N LYS A 586 -19.81 26.93 26.18
CA LYS A 586 -21.04 27.71 26.37
C LYS A 586 -22.00 27.47 25.23
N LEU A 587 -23.14 26.86 25.55
CA LEU A 587 -24.23 26.60 24.60
C LEU A 587 -25.23 27.75 24.63
N SER A 588 -25.83 28.09 23.49
CA SER A 588 -26.94 29.05 23.44
C SER A 588 -28.10 28.61 24.35
N GLU A 589 -28.87 29.56 24.88
CA GLU A 589 -29.86 29.29 25.95
C GLU A 589 -30.86 28.17 25.60
N ALA A 590 -31.42 28.20 24.39
CA ALA A 590 -32.34 27.19 23.89
C ALA A 590 -31.69 25.80 23.78
N LEU A 591 -30.44 25.76 23.33
CA LEU A 591 -29.66 24.52 23.21
C LEU A 591 -29.31 23.96 24.59
N SER A 592 -28.82 24.81 25.49
CA SER A 592 -28.46 24.48 26.87
C SER A 592 -29.64 23.87 27.63
N LYS A 593 -30.86 24.42 27.51
CA LYS A 593 -32.07 23.88 28.17
C LYS A 593 -32.38 22.44 27.74
N THR A 594 -32.21 22.14 26.45
CA THR A 594 -32.47 20.81 25.90
C THR A 594 -31.38 19.82 26.33
N VAL A 595 -30.11 20.20 26.18
CA VAL A 595 -28.95 19.39 26.56
C VAL A 595 -28.96 19.08 28.06
N ARG A 596 -29.20 20.07 28.91
CA ARG A 596 -29.31 19.90 30.37
C ARG A 596 -30.34 18.85 30.76
N THR A 597 -31.49 18.84 30.09
CA THR A 597 -32.58 17.89 30.39
C THR A 597 -32.18 16.45 30.07
N ARG A 598 -31.38 16.26 29.01
CA ARG A 598 -30.92 14.97 28.52
C ARG A 598 -29.72 14.45 29.33
N LEU A 599 -28.74 15.29 29.63
CA LEU A 599 -27.61 14.95 30.51
C LEU A 599 -28.07 14.62 31.95
N ARG A 600 -29.13 15.25 32.46
CA ARG A 600 -29.77 14.86 33.74
C ARG A 600 -30.27 13.42 33.76
N LYS A 601 -30.70 12.91 32.61
CA LYS A 601 -31.12 11.51 32.45
C LYS A 601 -29.95 10.58 32.12
N ARG A 602 -28.72 11.11 32.07
CA ARG A 602 -27.50 10.42 31.67
C ARG A 602 -27.56 9.82 30.26
N GLU A 603 -28.27 10.50 29.36
CA GLU A 603 -28.31 10.11 27.96
C GLU A 603 -27.03 10.55 27.24
N GLY A 604 -26.44 9.66 26.43
CA GLY A 604 -25.28 9.98 25.61
C GLY A 604 -25.64 10.94 24.48
N LEU A 605 -24.82 11.98 24.26
CA LEU A 605 -25.07 12.98 23.23
C LEU A 605 -23.89 13.09 22.26
N ILE A 606 -24.20 13.34 20.99
CA ILE A 606 -23.23 13.64 19.94
C ILE A 606 -23.51 15.06 19.43
N LEU A 607 -22.48 15.90 19.42
CA LEU A 607 -22.51 17.26 18.90
C LEU A 607 -21.71 17.31 17.59
N THR A 608 -22.29 17.87 16.54
CA THR A 608 -21.63 17.97 15.23
C THR A 608 -21.38 19.42 14.86
N LEU A 609 -20.15 19.74 14.44
CA LEU A 609 -19.80 21.05 13.86
C LEU A 609 -20.23 21.06 12.38
N THR A 610 -21.35 21.74 12.09
CA THR A 610 -21.99 21.65 10.76
C THR A 610 -21.27 22.40 9.63
N GLY A 611 -20.37 23.32 9.98
CA GLY A 611 -19.58 24.09 9.00
C GLY A 611 -18.23 23.45 8.66
N TYR A 612 -17.85 22.35 9.31
CA TYR A 612 -16.51 21.76 9.23
C TYR A 612 -16.64 20.32 8.76
N ARG A 613 -16.06 20.01 7.61
CA ARG A 613 -16.05 18.66 7.04
C ARG A 613 -14.70 18.02 7.37
N GLU A 614 -14.70 17.09 8.31
CA GLU A 614 -13.48 16.44 8.80
C GLU A 614 -12.66 15.83 7.66
N GLU A 615 -13.31 15.13 6.73
CA GLU A 615 -12.67 14.52 5.55
C GLU A 615 -11.81 15.50 4.73
N THR A 616 -12.22 16.77 4.64
CA THR A 616 -11.49 17.79 3.86
C THR A 616 -10.31 18.43 4.62
N MET A 617 -10.20 18.14 5.92
CA MET A 617 -9.15 18.69 6.79
C MET A 617 -8.03 17.68 7.05
N HIS A 618 -8.28 16.39 6.81
CA HIS A 618 -7.26 15.36 6.95
C HIS A 618 -6.39 15.19 5.68
N PRO A 619 -5.11 14.84 5.83
CA PRO A 619 -4.39 14.70 7.11
C PRO A 619 -4.02 16.08 7.70
N PHE A 620 -4.11 16.19 9.03
CA PHE A 620 -3.56 17.34 9.76
C PHE A 620 -2.02 17.29 9.78
N PRO A 621 -1.32 18.42 9.99
CA PRO A 621 0.13 18.43 10.22
C PRO A 621 0.53 17.53 11.40
N GLN A 622 1.73 16.94 11.37
CA GLN A 622 2.10 15.86 12.30
C GLN A 622 2.62 16.33 13.67
N LYS A 623 2.98 17.61 13.81
CA LYS A 623 3.56 18.15 15.04
C LYS A 623 2.69 19.23 15.65
N ASN A 624 2.63 19.25 16.98
CA ASN A 624 1.85 20.23 17.73
C ASN A 624 2.43 21.67 17.61
N ASP A 625 3.72 21.82 17.31
CA ASP A 625 4.40 23.10 17.14
C ASP A 625 4.29 23.68 15.71
N ASP A 626 3.58 23.00 14.81
CA ASP A 626 3.37 23.47 13.44
C ASP A 626 2.68 24.85 13.42
N ALA A 627 3.08 25.69 12.47
CA ALA A 627 2.57 27.04 12.28
C ALA A 627 1.04 27.07 12.10
N VAL A 628 0.43 25.99 11.58
CA VAL A 628 -1.02 25.87 11.42
C VAL A 628 -1.75 25.87 12.76
N PHE A 629 -1.24 25.17 13.77
CA PHE A 629 -1.88 25.07 15.09
C PHE A 629 -1.62 26.30 15.98
N THR A 630 -0.45 26.91 15.80
CA THR A 630 -0.07 28.13 16.53
C THR A 630 -0.63 29.41 15.90
N SER A 631 -1.21 29.32 14.70
CA SER A 631 -1.81 30.45 13.98
C SER A 631 -3.10 30.96 14.63
N ASP A 632 -3.29 32.29 14.56
CA ASP A 632 -4.55 32.95 14.87
C ASP A 632 -5.72 32.59 13.93
N HIS A 633 -5.47 31.79 12.90
CA HIS A 633 -6.48 31.30 11.99
C HIS A 633 -6.91 29.86 12.27
N PHE A 634 -6.28 29.17 13.23
CA PHE A 634 -6.70 27.83 13.60
C PHE A 634 -8.15 27.84 14.13
N PHE A 635 -8.96 26.92 13.63
CA PHE A 635 -10.39 26.95 13.86
C PHE A 635 -10.75 26.60 15.30
N PHE A 636 -10.09 25.59 15.90
CA PHE A 636 -10.43 25.04 17.21
C PHE A 636 -9.58 25.68 18.31
N ARG A 637 -9.97 26.89 18.74
CA ARG A 637 -9.25 27.69 19.74
C ARG A 637 -10.21 28.39 20.71
N PRO A 638 -9.73 28.89 21.87
CA PRO A 638 -10.58 29.58 22.85
C PRO A 638 -11.46 30.68 22.26
N GLU A 639 -12.64 30.86 22.84
CA GLU A 639 -13.63 31.88 22.50
C GLU A 639 -14.22 31.81 21.08
N ARG A 640 -13.87 30.79 20.27
CA ARG A 640 -14.51 30.59 18.95
C ARG A 640 -15.92 30.02 19.10
N THR A 641 -16.84 30.57 18.29
CA THR A 641 -18.23 30.13 18.21
C THR A 641 -18.50 29.31 16.95
N PHE A 642 -19.25 28.22 17.11
CA PHE A 642 -19.58 27.26 16.07
C PHE A 642 -21.08 27.05 15.96
N LYS A 643 -21.57 26.83 14.73
CA LYS A 643 -22.92 26.34 14.48
C LYS A 643 -22.98 24.83 14.66
N VAL A 644 -23.80 24.39 15.60
CA VAL A 644 -23.84 22.99 16.04
C VAL A 644 -25.23 22.39 15.93
N LYS A 645 -25.26 21.08 15.71
CA LYS A 645 -26.44 20.23 15.89
C LYS A 645 -26.10 19.20 16.95
N VAL A 646 -27.07 18.90 17.82
CA VAL A 646 -26.92 17.86 18.84
C VAL A 646 -27.88 16.73 18.52
N TYR A 647 -27.40 15.51 18.68
CA TYR A 647 -28.10 14.25 18.46
C TYR A 647 -28.00 13.40 19.73
N GLU A 648 -28.95 12.50 19.88
CA GLU A 648 -28.84 11.40 20.82
C GLU A 648 -27.84 10.38 20.26
N ASP A 649 -26.93 9.89 21.09
CA ASP A 649 -26.00 8.83 20.70
C ASP A 649 -26.81 7.54 20.48
N PRO A 650 -26.85 6.98 19.27
CA PRO A 650 -27.61 5.76 19.00
C PRO A 650 -26.96 4.52 19.63
N LYS A 651 -25.74 4.63 20.17
CA LYS A 651 -24.97 3.53 20.73
C LYS A 651 -24.90 3.62 22.26
N PRO A 652 -24.83 2.48 22.97
CA PRO A 652 -24.62 2.45 24.41
C PRO A 652 -23.25 3.03 24.82
N ASP A 653 -23.04 3.26 26.11
CA ASP A 653 -21.81 3.84 26.66
C ASP A 653 -20.56 3.02 26.33
N ILE A 654 -20.70 1.71 26.15
CA ILE A 654 -19.67 0.80 25.63
C ILE A 654 -20.15 0.27 24.29
N ALA A 655 -19.44 0.60 23.21
CA ALA A 655 -19.79 0.18 21.86
C ALA A 655 -18.54 0.04 21.01
N ASN A 656 -18.62 -0.82 19.99
CA ASN A 656 -17.57 -1.01 19.00
C ASN A 656 -18.01 -0.35 17.69
N GLY A 657 -17.08 0.29 16.99
CA GLY A 657 -17.28 0.65 15.59
C GLY A 657 -17.07 -0.56 14.67
N PRO A 658 -17.08 -0.36 13.34
CA PRO A 658 -17.39 0.89 12.64
C PRO A 658 -18.87 1.30 12.78
N GLY A 659 -19.24 2.46 12.26
CA GLY A 659 -20.62 2.93 12.22
C GLY A 659 -21.11 3.48 13.55
N LEU A 660 -20.23 4.15 14.31
CA LEU A 660 -20.59 4.81 15.57
C LEU A 660 -21.52 6.02 15.36
N ILE A 661 -21.47 6.62 14.18
CA ILE A 661 -22.35 7.71 13.74
C ILE A 661 -23.46 7.25 12.79
N ASP A 662 -23.56 5.95 12.53
CA ASP A 662 -24.62 5.40 11.68
C ASP A 662 -25.96 5.50 12.39
N ASN A 663 -27.01 5.80 11.62
CA ASN A 663 -28.37 5.96 12.11
C ASN A 663 -28.54 7.12 13.10
N LEU A 664 -27.70 8.16 13.00
CA LEU A 664 -27.99 9.44 13.66
C LEU A 664 -29.40 9.90 13.26
N GLY A 665 -30.29 9.97 14.25
CA GLY A 665 -31.68 10.35 14.04
C GLY A 665 -31.85 11.84 13.72
N THR A 666 -33.06 12.35 13.93
CA THR A 666 -33.31 13.79 13.80
C THR A 666 -32.57 14.54 14.92
N PRO A 667 -31.88 15.65 14.64
CA PRO A 667 -31.18 16.40 15.68
C PRO A 667 -32.16 16.86 16.76
N ILE A 668 -31.84 16.58 18.02
CA ILE A 668 -32.65 16.95 19.18
C ILE A 668 -32.69 18.47 19.39
N ALA A 669 -31.63 19.17 18.99
CA ALA A 669 -31.54 20.63 19.04
C ALA A 669 -30.49 21.16 18.06
N ARG A 670 -30.62 22.45 17.72
CA ARG A 670 -29.66 23.21 16.91
C ARG A 670 -29.38 24.54 17.59
N GLY A 671 -28.16 25.04 17.45
CA GLY A 671 -27.78 26.31 18.06
C GLY A 671 -26.32 26.65 17.83
N GLU A 672 -25.78 27.43 18.75
CA GLU A 672 -24.38 27.85 18.73
C GLU A 672 -23.69 27.36 20.00
N MET A 673 -22.41 27.03 19.85
CA MET A 673 -21.51 26.64 20.92
C MET A 673 -20.27 27.52 20.86
N THR A 674 -19.87 28.10 21.98
CA THR A 674 -18.62 28.85 22.12
C THR A 674 -17.65 28.06 22.99
N LEU A 675 -16.41 27.91 22.52
CA LEU A 675 -15.36 27.23 23.28
C LEU A 675 -14.91 28.06 24.49
N GLY A 676 -14.63 27.39 25.60
CA GLY A 676 -14.03 28.01 26.80
C GLY A 676 -12.53 28.28 26.63
N ASN A 677 -11.86 28.60 27.73
CA ASN A 677 -10.41 28.87 27.74
C ASN A 677 -9.56 27.59 27.74
N ASP A 678 -10.11 26.49 28.26
CA ASP A 678 -9.45 25.18 28.37
C ASP A 678 -9.80 24.38 27.11
N VAL A 679 -8.94 24.53 26.09
CA VAL A 679 -9.02 23.87 24.79
C VAL A 679 -7.75 23.05 24.59
N HIS A 680 -7.92 21.76 24.30
CA HIS A 680 -6.85 20.81 24.04
C HIS A 680 -6.83 20.43 22.57
N VAL A 681 -5.64 20.54 21.98
CA VAL A 681 -5.34 20.15 20.61
C VAL A 681 -4.07 19.32 20.67
N ASP A 682 -4.15 18.07 20.22
CA ASP A 682 -3.00 17.18 20.13
C ASP A 682 -3.09 16.30 18.89
N VAL A 683 -2.14 16.48 17.98
CA VAL A 683 -1.98 15.64 16.79
C VAL A 683 -0.79 14.69 16.93
N GLU A 684 0.10 14.94 17.89
CA GLU A 684 1.35 14.22 18.02
C GLU A 684 1.16 12.96 18.86
N ALA A 685 0.70 13.05 20.12
CA ALA A 685 0.74 11.88 21.00
C ALA A 685 -0.22 10.75 20.54
N LEU A 686 -1.35 11.12 19.92
CA LEU A 686 -2.32 10.18 19.36
C LEU A 686 -1.73 9.35 18.20
N ASN A 687 -0.99 10.00 17.30
CA ASN A 687 -0.42 9.39 16.08
C ASN A 687 1.04 8.99 16.25
N TRP A 688 1.66 9.27 17.41
CA TRP A 688 3.05 8.95 17.65
C TRP A 688 3.24 7.46 17.90
N ASP A 689 4.12 6.86 17.10
CA ASP A 689 4.57 5.50 17.30
C ASP A 689 5.82 5.49 18.21
N PRO A 690 5.72 5.00 19.46
CA PRO A 690 6.84 5.01 20.40
C PRO A 690 8.01 4.11 20.01
N LEU A 691 7.82 3.18 19.06
CA LEU A 691 8.81 2.18 18.65
C LEU A 691 9.31 2.41 17.21
N GLU A 692 8.86 3.49 16.57
CA GLU A 692 9.37 3.89 15.27
C GLU A 692 10.71 4.63 15.46
N GLU A 693 11.80 3.99 15.03
CA GLU A 693 13.12 4.64 14.99
C GLU A 693 13.14 5.67 13.87
N VAL A 694 13.06 6.95 14.22
CA VAL A 694 13.32 8.06 13.31
C VAL A 694 14.82 8.08 13.02
N GLY A 695 15.24 7.32 12.01
CA GLY A 695 16.63 7.34 11.55
C GLY A 695 17.04 8.76 11.12
N LEU A 696 18.22 9.18 11.54
CA LEU A 696 18.85 10.43 11.09
C LEU A 696 19.08 10.37 9.58
N ASP A 697 18.73 11.43 8.86
CA ASP A 697 19.12 11.60 7.46
C ASP A 697 20.64 11.67 7.38
N VAL A 698 21.24 10.73 6.67
CA VAL A 698 22.68 10.70 6.36
C VAL A 698 22.84 11.19 4.92
N PRO A 699 23.81 12.09 4.64
CA PRO A 699 23.84 12.86 3.40
C PRO A 699 24.49 12.07 2.24
N TRP A 700 23.86 10.97 1.81
CA TRP A 700 24.27 10.30 0.57
C TRP A 700 23.98 11.14 -0.68
N ASP A 701 23.08 12.12 -0.59
CA ASP A 701 22.81 13.08 -1.65
C ASP A 701 24.11 13.79 -2.07
N SER A 702 24.97 14.14 -1.11
CA SER A 702 26.27 14.76 -1.39
C SER A 702 27.29 13.84 -2.08
N GLU A 703 27.13 12.52 -1.97
CA GLU A 703 27.95 11.52 -2.69
C GLU A 703 27.37 11.20 -4.08
N LEU A 704 26.03 11.19 -4.22
CA LEU A 704 25.35 11.04 -5.52
C LEU A 704 25.61 12.24 -6.43
N ASP A 705 25.68 13.45 -5.88
CA ASP A 705 26.08 14.67 -6.61
C ASP A 705 27.51 14.56 -7.18
N LYS A 706 28.42 13.88 -6.47
CA LYS A 706 29.77 13.60 -6.98
C LYS A 706 29.73 12.64 -8.17
N ILE A 707 28.82 11.66 -8.17
CA ILE A 707 28.60 10.73 -9.30
C ILE A 707 28.01 11.47 -10.51
N GLN A 708 27.09 12.42 -10.29
CA GLN A 708 26.59 13.29 -11.36
C GLN A 708 27.75 14.08 -12.02
N GLY A 709 28.71 14.56 -11.22
CA GLY A 709 29.94 15.16 -11.70
C GLY A 709 30.76 14.24 -12.63
N VAL A 710 30.88 12.96 -12.28
CA VAL A 710 31.61 11.97 -13.09
C VAL A 710 30.87 11.64 -14.39
N LEU A 711 29.55 11.43 -14.34
CA LEU A 711 28.72 11.14 -15.53
C LEU A 711 28.67 12.32 -16.51
N ASN A 712 28.59 13.55 -15.99
CA ASN A 712 28.66 14.77 -16.80
C ASN A 712 30.06 14.96 -17.41
N THR A 713 31.11 14.57 -16.71
CA THR A 713 32.48 14.57 -17.26
C THR A 713 32.62 13.55 -18.38
N GLY A 714 32.06 12.34 -18.22
CA GLY A 714 32.00 11.32 -19.28
C GLY A 714 31.21 11.79 -20.52
N ARG A 715 30.04 12.41 -20.33
CA ARG A 715 29.26 13.02 -21.43
C ARG A 715 30.03 14.14 -22.13
N ARG A 716 30.73 15.00 -21.39
CA ARG A 716 31.59 16.06 -21.97
C ARG A 716 32.77 15.47 -22.76
N MET A 717 33.40 14.40 -22.27
CA MET A 717 34.47 13.70 -23.01
C MET A 717 33.97 13.08 -24.32
N VAL A 718 32.82 12.42 -24.30
CA VAL A 718 32.21 11.84 -25.51
C VAL A 718 31.80 12.93 -26.51
N SER A 719 31.24 14.05 -26.03
CA SER A 719 30.89 15.20 -26.88
C SER A 719 32.13 15.90 -27.47
N ALA A 720 33.22 15.98 -26.71
CA ALA A 720 34.53 16.48 -27.18
C ALA A 720 35.21 15.54 -28.19
N MET A 721 34.99 14.22 -28.08
CA MET A 721 35.44 13.24 -29.08
C MET A 721 34.58 13.28 -30.35
N ALA A 722 33.27 13.54 -30.24
CA ALA A 722 32.39 13.68 -31.40
C ALA A 722 32.71 14.95 -32.21
N THR A 723 33.06 16.06 -31.57
CA THR A 723 33.43 17.34 -32.23
C THR A 723 34.81 17.31 -32.91
N THR A 724 35.65 16.29 -32.66
CA THR A 724 36.95 16.15 -33.34
C THR A 724 36.90 15.37 -34.65
N SER A 725 35.75 14.79 -35.03
CA SER A 725 35.64 13.87 -36.17
C SER A 725 34.97 14.41 -37.44
N PHE A 726 34.53 15.67 -37.47
CA PHE A 726 34.00 16.31 -38.69
C PHE A 726 34.94 17.40 -39.21
N ARG A 727 35.69 17.06 -40.26
CA ARG A 727 36.41 17.99 -41.13
C ARG A 727 35.84 17.87 -42.54
N ASP A 728 35.78 18.98 -43.27
CA ASP A 728 35.44 18.94 -44.69
C ASP A 728 36.59 18.33 -45.52
N SER A 729 36.36 18.13 -46.82
CA SER A 729 37.34 17.52 -47.75
C SER A 729 38.65 18.29 -47.89
N ASP A 730 38.73 19.53 -47.38
CA ASP A 730 39.93 20.37 -47.38
C ASP A 730 40.52 20.57 -45.97
N GLY A 731 40.05 19.80 -44.98
CA GLY A 731 40.67 19.67 -43.66
C GLY A 731 40.38 20.82 -42.68
N ARG A 732 39.37 21.66 -42.92
CA ARG A 732 39.00 22.77 -42.02
C ARG A 732 37.90 22.36 -41.04
N ARG A 733 37.91 22.98 -39.84
CA ARG A 733 36.92 22.78 -38.78
C ARG A 733 35.65 23.59 -39.09
N ILE A 734 34.48 22.95 -39.02
CA ILE A 734 33.18 23.60 -39.18
C ILE A 734 32.70 24.10 -37.79
N PRO A 735 32.29 25.36 -37.62
CA PRO A 735 31.81 25.85 -36.32
C PRO A 735 30.36 25.41 -36.09
N THR A 736 30.08 24.78 -34.94
CA THR A 736 28.71 24.57 -34.43
C THR A 736 28.42 25.65 -33.39
N GLY A 737 27.43 26.49 -33.64
CA GLY A 737 27.04 27.58 -32.74
C GLY A 737 26.17 27.07 -31.59
N GLU A 738 26.73 27.05 -30.39
CA GLU A 738 26.01 27.10 -29.12
C GLU A 738 26.87 27.97 -28.18
N ASP A 739 26.46 29.23 -28.02
CA ASP A 739 26.97 30.12 -26.96
C ASP A 739 26.20 29.80 -25.66
N ASP A 740 26.96 29.62 -24.59
CA ASP A 740 26.49 29.45 -23.21
C ASP A 740 25.63 30.64 -22.75
N THR A 741 24.36 30.39 -22.43
CA THR A 741 23.62 31.23 -21.46
C THR A 741 22.94 30.34 -20.43
N ASN A 742 23.59 30.24 -19.26
CA ASN A 742 23.02 29.78 -18.01
C ASN A 742 21.89 30.73 -17.58
N LEU A 743 20.66 30.23 -17.60
CA LEU A 743 19.57 30.70 -16.74
C LEU A 743 19.25 29.53 -15.81
N TRP A 744 18.84 29.83 -14.57
CA TRP A 744 18.69 28.92 -13.41
C TRP A 744 19.97 28.77 -12.57
N ASP A 745 20.31 29.82 -11.81
CA ASP A 745 20.66 29.73 -10.39
C ASP A 745 21.11 31.11 -9.85
N SER A 746 20.25 31.76 -9.06
CA SER A 746 20.70 32.62 -7.95
C SER A 746 19.57 32.88 -6.94
N GLU A 747 19.83 32.49 -5.70
CA GLU A 747 19.03 32.77 -4.51
C GLU A 747 19.12 34.25 -4.07
N GLY A 748 18.07 34.72 -3.40
CA GLY A 748 18.12 35.55 -2.18
C GLY A 748 18.67 36.98 -2.24
N GLU A 749 17.79 37.99 -2.17
CA GLU A 749 17.77 39.01 -1.09
C GLU A 749 16.74 40.12 -1.33
N SER A 750 15.85 40.28 -0.33
CA SER A 750 15.30 41.51 0.27
C SER A 750 14.92 42.78 -0.56
N ILE A 751 13.67 43.23 -0.32
CA ILE A 751 13.22 44.63 -0.07
C ILE A 751 12.81 45.56 -1.25
N SER A 752 11.49 45.83 -1.23
CA SER A 752 10.78 47.11 -1.45
C SER A 752 10.51 47.69 -2.85
N THR A 753 9.20 47.95 -3.04
CA THR A 753 8.55 49.16 -3.59
C THR A 753 9.03 49.73 -4.93
N GLY A 754 8.08 49.87 -5.88
CA GLY A 754 8.19 50.92 -6.89
C GLY A 754 7.41 50.68 -8.18
N GLN A 755 6.20 51.25 -8.21
CA GLN A 755 5.47 51.81 -9.36
C GLN A 755 6.11 51.85 -10.76
N ALA A 756 5.22 51.62 -11.74
CA ALA A 756 5.07 52.36 -13.01
C ALA A 756 6.11 52.08 -14.11
N THR A 757 5.85 52.14 -15.42
CA THR A 757 4.71 52.37 -16.32
C THR A 757 5.25 52.16 -17.75
N THR A 758 4.41 51.66 -18.67
CA THR A 758 4.36 52.01 -20.12
C THR A 758 5.65 52.08 -20.96
N SER A 759 5.69 51.38 -22.10
CA SER A 759 5.22 51.96 -23.39
C SER A 759 5.59 51.10 -24.61
N PHE A 760 4.63 51.07 -25.54
CA PHE A 760 4.71 50.60 -26.91
C PHE A 760 5.76 51.35 -27.74
N ARG A 761 6.30 50.70 -28.78
CA ARG A 761 6.47 51.32 -30.10
C ARG A 761 6.59 50.31 -31.24
N GLU A 762 5.77 50.58 -32.26
CA GLU A 762 5.68 49.97 -33.59
C GLU A 762 6.81 50.43 -34.55
N SER A 763 6.72 49.93 -35.80
CA SER A 763 7.34 50.33 -37.09
C SER A 763 8.55 49.46 -37.49
N GLU A 764 8.73 49.00 -38.74
CA GLU A 764 8.08 49.26 -40.03
C GLU A 764 8.52 48.18 -41.05
N GLY A 765 7.73 47.95 -42.12
CA GLY A 765 8.06 47.02 -43.22
C GLY A 765 9.09 47.57 -44.23
N PRO A 766 9.35 46.86 -45.36
CA PRO A 766 8.50 47.13 -46.54
C PRO A 766 8.19 45.94 -47.48
N SER A 767 6.93 45.94 -47.92
CA SER A 767 6.33 45.68 -49.25
C SER A 767 7.00 44.89 -50.40
N GLY A 768 6.17 44.04 -51.03
CA GLY A 768 6.05 43.85 -52.51
C GLY A 768 6.21 42.38 -52.96
N GLY A 769 5.27 41.68 -53.63
CA GLY A 769 4.02 42.07 -54.28
C GLY A 769 3.16 40.85 -54.68
N ARG A 770 1.93 41.20 -55.08
CA ARG A 770 0.69 40.42 -55.34
C ARG A 770 0.76 39.23 -56.33
N SER A 771 -0.06 38.20 -56.07
CA SER A 771 -1.22 37.87 -56.94
C SER A 771 -2.32 37.15 -56.15
N VAL A 772 -3.58 37.43 -56.50
CA VAL A 772 -4.84 37.15 -55.80
C VAL A 772 -5.74 36.32 -56.71
N VAL A 773 -6.42 35.28 -56.18
CA VAL A 773 -7.78 34.78 -56.57
C VAL A 773 -8.23 33.85 -55.41
N SER A 774 -8.94 34.32 -54.38
CA SER A 774 -10.42 34.39 -54.17
C SER A 774 -11.14 33.05 -53.89
N GLY A 775 -11.75 32.94 -52.71
CA GLY A 775 -12.74 31.90 -52.34
C GLY A 775 -13.08 31.89 -50.84
N GLU A 776 -14.08 32.67 -50.44
CA GLU A 776 -14.67 32.81 -49.09
C GLU A 776 -15.44 31.55 -48.62
N ALA A 777 -15.17 31.03 -47.40
CA ALA A 777 -16.01 31.05 -46.17
C ALA A 777 -16.97 29.84 -45.98
N PRO A 778 -17.46 29.48 -44.75
CA PRO A 778 -17.04 29.79 -43.37
C PRO A 778 -16.92 28.52 -42.44
N PRO A 779 -16.54 28.68 -41.14
CA PRO A 779 -16.35 27.59 -40.18
C PRO A 779 -17.56 27.37 -39.26
N THR A 780 -17.80 26.11 -38.86
CA THR A 780 -18.75 25.76 -37.78
C THR A 780 -18.01 25.34 -36.51
N ARG A 781 -18.07 26.21 -35.50
CA ARG A 781 -17.95 25.91 -34.06
C ARG A 781 -19.31 25.49 -33.53
N PHE A 782 -19.36 24.51 -32.63
CA PHE A 782 -20.27 24.31 -31.47
C PHE A 782 -19.90 22.91 -30.91
N ARG A 783 -19.76 22.63 -29.62
CA ARG A 783 -19.96 23.38 -28.37
C ARG A 783 -19.20 22.64 -27.27
#